data_AF-A0A947HMN7-F1
#
_entry.id   AF-A0A947HMN7-F1
#
_cell.length_a   1.000
_cell.length_b   1.000
_cell.length_c   1.000
_cell.angle_alpha   90.00
_cell.angle_beta   90.00
_cell.angle_gamma   90.00
#
_symmetry.space_group_name_H-M   'P 1'
#
loop_
_entity.id
_entity.type
_entity.pdbx_description
1 polymer ?
#
loop_
_entity_poly.entity_id
_entity_poly.type
_entity_poly.pdbx_seq_one_letter_code
_entity_poly.pdbx_strand_id
1 'polypeptide(L)'
;MVRYFIAALLAGLAVWLGSEVRQTLDPRGVRVRVWDNPRWEGEPTVDTVAAHLDYAPDFAPNPRTLPPMSSLQLQGWLYVPRSGPYEFALQSGSAAWLRLDGRTVVAHRRDKSETKSQTRLEKGIHALRIDVQHRKGDSTLKVLWKLPSGYMNIEAIPPVFVRPAMSLDGPPPAGTAVPLAHRIGPLLLGILAMLVAFAPTVATRIRRLRDGASRRRLALGLLVFGGALGIRLVDIDGAGETSDEWAYAGAGRIYVSNIMHGYWESEYWHSNEEHPPIGKYFYGVISHLTGTDSYTPLRIGAAILNAFTVFLVWRLGIRYLGARAAAYAAIVLALLPPFLAHGKVAALDAPSVFLATLSGFLFIRSFDFPLAVARPGTLFAFPTRTLSPGERSGYLFGAAAVASLAFCTKFSNVLVFVFMVLVIAADQWRTIRRRGVIEVSLSIYLLPVLPFLFLVGFWPWLWSDPFAQLVKTLTHWDYPVSEWFLGEYRRLPLYYYLVSLIAATPVALLVPFTMSLWVLLPWDRRTDSEHRRFLVVLALWFFTPFLWSISSLKQDGIRYVYNVFPAFALLIGLGLDRIVELCAQKVRRIAHGLAGAGLAAYLGVTAAGIHPYYLDYYSEAFGGTSGVFRRSLFEVGWWGEGLDRAIAWMNANADKGATWDCQGVVTHTFDGLRTDLVNRTRNPEYLIHSSLTPRDLGRPDHTEVFRVEAGGAPIVIIWRRDSVREASGTAMESSGDRRPLELEASRARAEREETLSAPGGLDPEGGLREPDPPADDPLDQDAPLEGDGESP
;
A
#
# COMPACT_ATOMS: atom_id res chain seq x y z
N MET A 1 -17.31 24.81 -3.37
CA MET A 1 -16.97 23.58 -4.13
C MET A 1 -16.56 22.46 -3.18
N VAL A 2 -15.55 22.65 -2.32
CA VAL A 2 -15.13 21.63 -1.34
C VAL A 2 -16.17 21.34 -0.26
N ARG A 3 -16.81 22.38 0.30
CA ARG A 3 -17.92 22.20 1.27
C ARG A 3 -19.07 21.36 0.70
N TYR A 4 -19.37 21.54 -0.58
CA TYR A 4 -20.40 20.77 -1.29
C TYR A 4 -19.91 19.39 -1.73
N PHE A 5 -18.61 19.22 -2.00
CA PHE A 5 -17.98 17.94 -2.27
C PHE A 5 -17.99 17.04 -1.03
N ILE A 6 -17.56 17.56 0.12
CA ILE A 6 -17.58 16.83 1.40
C ILE A 6 -19.02 16.56 1.84
N ALA A 7 -19.93 17.54 1.74
CA ALA A 7 -21.34 17.33 2.06
C ALA A 7 -22.02 16.32 1.12
N ALA A 8 -21.67 16.30 -0.17
CA ALA A 8 -22.20 15.31 -1.12
C ALA A 8 -21.57 13.93 -0.94
N LEU A 9 -20.31 13.84 -0.54
CA LEU A 9 -19.64 12.58 -0.21
C LEU A 9 -20.24 11.99 1.07
N LEU A 10 -20.47 12.82 2.10
CA LEU A 10 -21.14 12.42 3.34
C LEU A 10 -22.63 12.14 3.16
N ALA A 11 -23.35 12.90 2.32
CA ALA A 11 -24.75 12.65 2.01
C ALA A 11 -24.93 11.43 1.08
N GLY A 12 -24.02 11.22 0.12
CA GLY A 12 -23.98 10.02 -0.70
C GLY A 12 -23.68 8.79 0.13
N LEU A 13 -22.74 8.89 1.08
CA LEU A 13 -22.46 7.85 2.07
C LEU A 13 -23.66 7.62 3.01
N ALA A 14 -24.33 8.68 3.49
CA ALA A 14 -25.49 8.57 4.38
C ALA A 14 -26.76 8.04 3.68
N VAL A 15 -26.99 8.41 2.42
CA VAL A 15 -28.08 7.87 1.59
C VAL A 15 -27.78 6.43 1.19
N TRP A 16 -26.52 6.07 0.93
CA TRP A 16 -26.08 4.70 0.69
C TRP A 16 -26.26 3.82 1.94
N LEU A 17 -25.76 4.27 3.10
CA LEU A 17 -25.98 3.63 4.41
C LEU A 17 -27.48 3.56 4.77
N GLY A 18 -28.29 4.54 4.36
CA GLY A 18 -29.71 4.60 4.70
C GLY A 18 -30.65 3.81 3.79
N SER A 19 -30.28 3.56 2.53
CA SER A 19 -31.16 2.97 1.51
C SER A 19 -30.85 1.51 1.16
N GLU A 20 -29.59 1.05 1.26
CA GLU A 20 -29.24 -0.35 0.98
C GLU A 20 -29.40 -1.28 2.18
N VAL A 21 -29.27 -0.76 3.40
CA VAL A 21 -29.37 -1.56 4.65
C VAL A 21 -30.77 -2.17 4.85
N ARG A 22 -31.79 -1.73 4.10
CA ARG A 22 -33.17 -2.26 4.25
C ARG A 22 -33.66 -3.17 3.13
N GLN A 23 -32.98 -3.32 1.99
CA GLN A 23 -33.58 -4.00 0.83
C GLN A 23 -32.76 -5.13 0.17
N THR A 24 -31.62 -5.54 0.74
CA THR A 24 -30.88 -6.74 0.26
C THR A 24 -30.51 -7.74 1.36
N LEU A 25 -31.30 -7.81 2.43
CA LEU A 25 -31.25 -8.91 3.40
C LEU A 25 -32.09 -10.09 2.89
N ASP A 26 -31.66 -10.69 1.79
CA ASP A 26 -31.90 -12.12 1.58
C ASP A 26 -30.68 -12.81 2.22
N PRO A 27 -30.84 -13.58 3.31
CA PRO A 27 -29.70 -14.02 4.12
C PRO A 27 -28.79 -14.96 3.31
N ARG A 28 -27.69 -14.40 2.81
CA ARG A 28 -26.59 -15.11 2.13
C ARG A 28 -25.64 -15.82 3.10
N GLY A 29 -26.17 -16.23 4.26
CA GLY A 29 -25.45 -16.87 5.34
C GLY A 29 -25.23 -18.37 5.13
N VAL A 30 -24.76 -19.08 6.14
CA VAL A 30 -24.69 -20.54 6.15
C VAL A 30 -26.01 -21.15 6.63
N ARG A 31 -26.43 -22.24 6.00
CA ARG A 31 -27.56 -23.04 6.49
C ARG A 31 -27.14 -23.72 7.79
N VAL A 32 -27.89 -23.48 8.85
CA VAL A 32 -27.65 -24.06 10.17
C VAL A 32 -28.75 -25.07 10.46
N ARG A 33 -28.34 -26.31 10.69
CA ARG A 33 -29.21 -27.39 11.14
C ARG A 33 -28.84 -27.84 12.53
N VAL A 34 -29.84 -28.08 13.37
CA VAL A 34 -29.66 -28.53 14.76
C VAL A 34 -30.43 -29.82 14.97
N TRP A 35 -29.84 -30.76 15.70
CA TRP A 35 -30.49 -31.98 16.16
C TRP A 35 -30.43 -32.04 17.68
N ASP A 36 -31.51 -32.52 18.31
CA ASP A 36 -31.60 -32.71 19.77
C ASP A 36 -30.85 -33.95 20.26
N ASN A 37 -29.92 -34.47 19.46
CA ASN A 37 -29.05 -35.58 19.78
C ASN A 37 -27.62 -35.28 19.30
N PRO A 38 -26.60 -35.98 19.84
CA PRO A 38 -25.21 -35.68 19.53
C PRO A 38 -24.69 -36.31 18.23
N ARG A 39 -25.55 -36.92 17.41
CA ARG A 39 -25.16 -37.78 16.28
C ARG A 39 -25.70 -37.33 14.92
N TRP A 40 -26.34 -36.16 14.83
CA TRP A 40 -26.99 -35.68 13.60
C TRP A 40 -28.01 -36.70 13.04
N GLU A 41 -28.65 -37.48 13.92
CA GLU A 41 -29.60 -38.55 13.54
C GLU A 41 -31.05 -38.03 13.55
N GLY A 42 -31.86 -38.45 12.56
CA GLY A 42 -33.26 -38.04 12.43
C GLY A 42 -33.45 -36.67 11.75
N GLU A 43 -34.68 -36.15 11.82
CA GLU A 43 -35.01 -34.81 11.31
C GLU A 43 -34.41 -33.71 12.20
N PRO A 44 -33.82 -32.65 11.60
CA PRO A 44 -33.31 -31.52 12.37
C PRO A 44 -34.46 -30.78 13.06
N THR A 45 -34.27 -30.42 14.32
CA THR A 45 -35.23 -29.65 15.12
C THR A 45 -35.20 -28.16 14.79
N VAL A 46 -34.09 -27.67 14.23
CA VAL A 46 -33.97 -26.34 13.66
C VAL A 46 -33.30 -26.45 12.29
N ASP A 47 -33.85 -25.76 11.30
CA ASP A 47 -33.26 -25.58 9.98
C ASP A 47 -33.45 -24.12 9.57
N THR A 48 -32.37 -23.36 9.64
CA THR A 48 -32.38 -21.91 9.44
C THR A 48 -31.14 -21.46 8.68
N VAL A 49 -30.99 -20.15 8.46
CA VAL A 49 -29.80 -19.54 7.87
C VAL A 49 -29.22 -18.54 8.86
N ALA A 50 -27.93 -18.66 9.16
CA ALA A 50 -27.19 -17.72 9.99
C ALA A 50 -26.20 -16.92 9.14
N ALA A 51 -26.09 -15.61 9.37
CA ALA A 51 -25.19 -14.74 8.61
C ALA A 51 -23.69 -15.05 8.85
N HIS A 52 -23.37 -15.72 9.96
CA HIS A 52 -22.01 -15.94 10.43
C HIS A 52 -21.68 -17.44 10.52
N LEU A 53 -20.41 -17.77 10.32
CA LEU A 53 -19.84 -19.08 10.65
C LEU A 53 -19.59 -19.26 12.14
N ASP A 54 -19.49 -18.13 12.85
CA ASP A 54 -19.14 -18.05 14.26
C ASP A 54 -20.39 -17.83 15.11
N TYR A 55 -20.31 -18.17 16.41
CA TYR A 55 -21.35 -17.86 17.38
C TYR A 55 -21.33 -16.37 17.76
N ALA A 56 -21.61 -15.50 16.78
CA ALA A 56 -21.83 -14.07 16.97
C ALA A 56 -23.06 -13.80 17.87
N PRO A 57 -23.19 -12.61 18.50
CA PRO A 57 -24.30 -12.29 19.41
C PRO A 57 -25.71 -12.45 18.78
N ASP A 58 -25.81 -12.30 17.46
CA ASP A 58 -27.02 -12.44 16.66
C ASP A 58 -27.14 -13.81 15.95
N PHE A 59 -26.24 -14.76 16.23
CA PHE A 59 -26.28 -16.10 15.65
C PHE A 59 -27.58 -16.82 16.01
N ALA A 60 -28.30 -17.26 14.98
CA ALA A 60 -29.56 -17.98 15.11
C ALA A 60 -29.38 -19.45 14.65
N PRO A 61 -29.75 -20.44 15.47
CA PRO A 61 -30.35 -20.33 16.81
C PRO A 61 -29.35 -19.94 17.90
N ASN A 62 -29.82 -19.28 18.97
CA ASN A 62 -28.96 -18.86 20.09
C ASN A 62 -28.28 -20.08 20.73
N PRO A 63 -26.94 -20.19 20.67
CA PRO A 63 -26.21 -21.36 21.16
C PRO A 63 -26.45 -21.63 22.65
N ARG A 64 -26.64 -20.59 23.47
CA ARG A 64 -26.82 -20.74 24.93
C ARG A 64 -28.11 -21.44 25.32
N THR A 65 -29.10 -21.41 24.45
CA THR A 65 -30.44 -21.97 24.70
C THR A 65 -30.62 -23.36 24.12
N LEU A 66 -29.60 -23.91 23.45
CA LEU A 66 -29.70 -25.21 22.82
C LEU A 66 -29.83 -26.34 23.85
N PRO A 67 -30.57 -27.41 23.53
CA PRO A 67 -30.67 -28.58 24.38
C PRO A 67 -29.29 -29.18 24.69
N PRO A 68 -29.11 -29.78 25.89
CA PRO A 68 -27.86 -30.46 26.22
C PRO A 68 -27.57 -31.58 25.22
N MET A 69 -26.31 -31.72 24.80
CA MET A 69 -25.86 -32.77 23.85
C MET A 69 -26.52 -32.67 22.47
N SER A 70 -26.98 -31.49 22.08
CA SER A 70 -27.38 -31.21 20.70
C SER A 70 -26.18 -31.27 19.75
N SER A 71 -26.46 -31.47 18.47
CA SER A 71 -25.46 -31.34 17.41
C SER A 71 -25.88 -30.29 16.41
N LEU A 72 -24.91 -29.49 15.95
CA LEU A 72 -25.10 -28.46 14.95
C LEU A 72 -24.34 -28.80 13.68
N GLN A 73 -24.89 -28.38 12.56
CA GLN A 73 -24.22 -28.40 11.29
C GLN A 73 -24.41 -27.05 10.61
N LEU A 74 -23.30 -26.40 10.29
CA LEU A 74 -23.28 -25.23 9.43
C LEU A 74 -22.82 -25.67 8.05
N GLN A 75 -23.59 -25.33 7.01
CA GLN A 75 -23.31 -25.70 5.64
C GLN A 75 -23.41 -24.49 4.71
N GLY A 76 -22.42 -24.32 3.84
CA GLY A 76 -22.38 -23.27 2.85
C GLY A 76 -21.25 -23.49 1.86
N TRP A 77 -20.73 -22.42 1.30
CA TRP A 77 -19.56 -22.46 0.43
C TRP A 77 -18.55 -21.38 0.83
N LEU A 78 -17.27 -21.70 0.71
CA LEU A 78 -16.16 -20.79 0.93
C LEU A 78 -15.60 -20.35 -0.42
N TYR A 79 -15.60 -19.05 -0.70
CA TYR A 79 -14.84 -18.47 -1.79
C TYR A 79 -13.39 -18.30 -1.38
N VAL A 80 -12.52 -19.03 -2.06
CA VAL A 80 -11.08 -18.97 -1.94
C VAL A 80 -10.57 -17.97 -2.98
N PRO A 81 -10.10 -16.77 -2.57
CA PRO A 81 -9.72 -15.73 -3.52
C PRO A 81 -8.43 -16.05 -4.29
N ARG A 82 -7.57 -16.92 -3.75
CA ARG A 82 -6.22 -17.23 -4.25
C ARG A 82 -5.91 -18.71 -4.06
N SER A 83 -5.26 -19.34 -5.05
CA SER A 83 -4.79 -20.72 -4.89
C SER A 83 -3.58 -20.74 -3.98
N GLY A 84 -3.54 -21.59 -2.95
CA GLY A 84 -2.38 -21.67 -2.09
C GLY A 84 -2.63 -22.39 -0.78
N PRO A 85 -1.61 -22.44 0.10
CA PRO A 85 -1.75 -23.02 1.42
C PRO A 85 -2.50 -22.07 2.37
N TYR A 86 -3.69 -22.46 2.81
CA TYR A 86 -4.46 -21.78 3.85
C TYR A 86 -4.23 -22.47 5.20
N GLU A 87 -4.04 -21.68 6.24
CA GLU A 87 -4.15 -22.19 7.62
C GLU A 87 -5.57 -21.96 8.10
N PHE A 88 -6.19 -22.95 8.73
CA PHE A 88 -7.49 -22.81 9.39
C PHE A 88 -7.34 -23.10 10.87
N ALA A 89 -8.08 -22.39 11.70
CA ALA A 89 -8.20 -22.71 13.12
C ALA A 89 -9.66 -22.72 13.57
N LEU A 90 -9.93 -23.59 14.54
CA LEU A 90 -11.18 -23.63 15.27
C LEU A 90 -10.91 -23.36 16.75
N GLN A 91 -11.58 -22.34 17.29
CA GLN A 91 -11.65 -22.06 18.72
C GLN A 91 -13.07 -22.33 19.20
N SER A 92 -13.27 -23.30 20.09
CA SER A 92 -14.59 -23.65 20.60
C SER A 92 -14.51 -24.34 21.96
N GLY A 93 -15.54 -24.18 22.80
CA GLY A 93 -15.74 -24.98 24.01
C GLY A 93 -16.33 -26.38 23.73
N SER A 94 -16.72 -26.63 22.47
CA SER A 94 -17.35 -27.85 21.97
C SER A 94 -16.45 -28.57 20.97
N ALA A 95 -16.68 -29.87 20.76
CA ALA A 95 -15.97 -30.58 19.69
C ALA A 95 -16.51 -30.11 18.33
N ALA A 96 -15.62 -29.78 17.39
CA ALA A 96 -15.98 -29.21 16.11
C ALA A 96 -15.07 -29.71 14.98
N TRP A 97 -15.64 -29.89 13.79
CA TRP A 97 -14.93 -30.34 12.60
C TRP A 97 -15.21 -29.43 11.42
N LEU A 98 -14.16 -28.80 10.87
CA LEU A 98 -14.23 -28.03 9.64
C LEU A 98 -13.91 -28.96 8.46
N ARG A 99 -14.81 -29.01 7.48
CA ARG A 99 -14.67 -29.78 6.25
C ARG A 99 -14.77 -28.86 5.04
N LEU A 100 -13.83 -29.04 4.10
CA LEU A 100 -13.83 -28.39 2.80
C LEU A 100 -13.85 -29.48 1.71
N ASP A 101 -14.78 -29.37 0.76
CA ASP A 101 -14.98 -30.35 -0.33
C ASP A 101 -15.09 -31.81 0.17
N GLY A 102 -15.77 -31.98 1.31
CA GLY A 102 -15.95 -33.28 1.96
C GLY A 102 -14.73 -33.81 2.73
N ARG A 103 -13.58 -33.13 2.69
CA ARG A 103 -12.36 -33.48 3.43
C ARG A 103 -12.29 -32.72 4.75
N THR A 104 -12.00 -33.42 5.85
CA THR A 104 -11.76 -32.76 7.15
C THR A 104 -10.45 -32.00 7.13
N VAL A 105 -10.52 -30.69 7.30
CA VAL A 105 -9.37 -29.78 7.33
C VAL A 105 -8.90 -29.55 8.77
N VAL A 106 -9.83 -29.27 9.68
CA VAL A 106 -9.54 -29.10 11.12
C VAL A 106 -10.47 -29.99 11.93
N ALA A 107 -9.92 -30.70 12.91
CA ALA A 107 -10.68 -31.48 13.88
C ALA A 107 -10.34 -31.01 15.29
N HIS A 108 -11.18 -30.17 15.86
CA HIS A 108 -11.01 -29.61 17.19
C HIS A 108 -11.57 -30.57 18.25
N ARG A 109 -10.73 -30.90 19.23
CA ARG A 109 -11.07 -31.76 20.37
C ARG A 109 -11.07 -30.94 21.65
N ARG A 110 -11.89 -31.40 22.61
CA ARG A 110 -12.28 -30.70 23.86
C ARG A 110 -11.11 -30.30 24.78
N ASP A 111 -9.92 -30.84 24.56
CA ASP A 111 -8.73 -30.67 25.40
C ASP A 111 -7.88 -29.45 25.02
N LYS A 112 -8.20 -28.75 23.93
CA LYS A 112 -7.46 -27.59 23.44
C LYS A 112 -8.36 -26.36 23.34
N SER A 113 -7.81 -25.17 23.63
CA SER A 113 -8.51 -23.90 23.38
C SER A 113 -8.62 -23.56 21.88
N GLU A 114 -7.67 -24.05 21.08
CA GLU A 114 -7.58 -23.82 19.65
C GLU A 114 -6.95 -25.05 18.96
N THR A 115 -7.41 -25.38 17.76
CA THR A 115 -6.75 -26.37 16.89
C THR A 115 -6.52 -25.77 15.51
N LYS A 116 -5.28 -25.84 15.01
CA LYS A 116 -4.88 -25.34 13.69
C LYS A 116 -4.54 -26.48 12.73
N SER A 117 -4.75 -26.25 11.44
CA SER A 117 -4.33 -27.14 10.36
C SER A 117 -4.10 -26.35 9.08
N GLN A 118 -3.21 -26.81 8.22
CA GLN A 118 -2.94 -26.20 6.94
C GLN A 118 -3.47 -27.09 5.82
N THR A 119 -4.16 -26.50 4.84
CA THR A 119 -4.64 -27.20 3.64
C THR A 119 -4.40 -26.32 2.41
N ARG A 120 -4.09 -26.95 1.28
CA ARG A 120 -3.95 -26.24 0.01
C ARG A 120 -5.31 -26.20 -0.69
N LEU A 121 -5.73 -25.02 -1.11
CA LEU A 121 -6.98 -24.78 -1.83
C LEU A 121 -6.68 -24.16 -3.20
N GLU A 122 -7.56 -24.42 -4.16
CA GLU A 122 -7.55 -23.75 -5.46
C GLU A 122 -8.37 -22.46 -5.37
N LYS A 123 -8.07 -21.47 -6.20
CA LYS A 123 -8.94 -20.30 -6.32
C LYS A 123 -10.30 -20.75 -6.83
N GLY A 124 -11.37 -20.37 -6.14
CA GLY A 124 -12.72 -20.74 -6.54
C GLY A 124 -13.64 -20.96 -5.35
N ILE A 125 -14.70 -21.72 -5.57
CA ILE A 125 -15.73 -21.98 -4.57
C ILE A 125 -15.56 -23.40 -4.06
N HIS A 126 -15.44 -23.54 -2.73
CA HIS A 126 -15.25 -24.80 -2.03
C HIS A 126 -16.45 -25.10 -1.14
N ALA A 127 -16.92 -26.34 -1.11
CA ALA A 127 -18.04 -26.72 -0.25
C ALA A 127 -17.60 -26.66 1.21
N LEU A 128 -18.28 -25.85 2.02
CA LEU A 128 -17.94 -25.61 3.41
C LEU A 128 -18.95 -26.31 4.33
N ARG A 129 -18.45 -27.11 5.28
CA ARG A 129 -19.27 -27.73 6.32
C ARG A 129 -18.56 -27.70 7.66
N ILE A 130 -19.28 -27.31 8.70
CA ILE A 130 -18.82 -27.37 10.08
C ILE A 130 -19.80 -28.22 10.86
N ASP A 131 -19.31 -29.32 11.44
CA ASP A 131 -20.08 -30.16 12.34
C ASP A 131 -19.66 -29.82 13.78
N VAL A 132 -20.60 -29.53 14.68
CA VAL A 132 -20.34 -29.20 16.09
C VAL A 132 -21.14 -30.11 17.00
N GLN A 133 -20.48 -30.73 17.97
CA GLN A 133 -21.14 -31.48 19.04
C GLN A 133 -21.28 -30.56 20.26
N HIS A 134 -22.43 -29.89 20.35
CA HIS A 134 -22.64 -28.76 21.25
C HIS A 134 -22.78 -29.18 22.71
N ARG A 135 -22.06 -28.49 23.58
CA ARG A 135 -22.18 -28.62 25.03
C ARG A 135 -23.10 -27.54 25.58
N LYS A 136 -24.02 -27.95 26.47
CA LYS A 136 -24.95 -27.05 27.16
C LYS A 136 -24.21 -25.80 27.70
N GLY A 137 -24.70 -24.63 27.31
CA GLY A 137 -24.19 -23.34 27.79
C GLY A 137 -22.92 -22.84 27.08
N ASP A 138 -22.36 -23.61 26.14
CA ASP A 138 -21.27 -23.12 25.31
C ASP A 138 -21.80 -22.08 24.31
N SER A 139 -21.13 -20.94 24.23
CA SER A 139 -21.42 -19.91 23.24
C SER A 139 -20.17 -19.50 22.46
N THR A 140 -19.21 -20.41 22.36
CA THR A 140 -17.93 -20.15 21.71
C THR A 140 -17.73 -21.06 20.49
N LEU A 141 -17.73 -20.44 19.32
CA LEU A 141 -17.26 -21.01 18.07
C LEU A 141 -16.67 -19.87 17.25
N LYS A 142 -15.37 -19.93 16.99
CA LYS A 142 -14.68 -19.08 16.02
C LYS A 142 -14.00 -19.93 14.96
N VAL A 143 -14.22 -19.57 13.71
CA VAL A 143 -13.67 -20.19 12.52
C VAL A 143 -12.71 -19.20 11.90
N LEU A 144 -11.43 -19.46 12.12
CA LEU A 144 -10.38 -18.57 11.71
C LEU A 144 -9.65 -19.14 10.49
N TRP A 145 -9.12 -18.26 9.67
CA TRP A 145 -8.24 -18.61 8.56
C TRP A 145 -7.03 -17.68 8.50
N LYS A 146 -5.98 -18.15 7.83
CA LYS A 146 -4.84 -17.37 7.40
C LYS A 146 -4.71 -17.57 5.90
N LEU A 147 -4.71 -16.48 5.15
CA LEU A 147 -4.50 -16.53 3.70
C LEU A 147 -3.06 -16.98 3.38
N PRO A 148 -2.82 -17.54 2.17
CA PRO A 148 -1.49 -17.97 1.70
C PRO A 148 -0.40 -16.92 1.80
N SER A 149 -0.78 -15.64 1.86
CA SER A 149 0.09 -14.50 1.68
C SER A 149 0.97 -14.14 2.87
N GLY A 150 0.88 -14.82 4.01
CA GLY A 150 1.75 -14.59 5.18
C GLY A 150 1.57 -13.26 5.93
N TYR A 151 1.16 -12.19 5.24
CA TYR A 151 0.90 -10.84 5.76
C TYR A 151 -0.33 -10.72 6.65
N MET A 152 -1.27 -11.64 6.50
CA MET A 152 -2.50 -11.62 7.27
C MET A 152 -2.32 -12.48 8.50
N ASN A 153 -2.64 -11.94 9.67
CA ASN A 153 -2.77 -12.74 10.87
C ASN A 153 -3.92 -13.75 10.69
N ILE A 154 -3.92 -14.80 11.52
CA ILE A 154 -5.08 -15.69 11.57
C ILE A 154 -6.29 -14.88 12.05
N GLU A 155 -7.35 -14.81 11.24
CA GLU A 155 -8.51 -13.94 11.47
C GLU A 155 -9.81 -14.72 11.26
N ALA A 156 -10.92 -14.23 11.83
CA ALA A 156 -12.24 -14.82 11.57
C ALA A 156 -12.56 -14.71 10.07
N ILE A 157 -13.06 -15.79 9.46
CA ILE A 157 -13.37 -15.80 8.02
C ILE A 157 -14.42 -14.72 7.75
N PRO A 158 -14.09 -13.65 6.99
CA PRO A 158 -15.05 -12.58 6.75
C PRO A 158 -16.25 -13.12 5.94
N PRO A 159 -17.50 -12.74 6.27
CA PRO A 159 -18.67 -13.30 5.59
C PRO A 159 -18.72 -13.05 4.08
N VAL A 160 -17.94 -12.09 3.55
CA VAL A 160 -17.75 -11.88 2.10
C VAL A 160 -17.24 -13.12 1.37
N PHE A 161 -16.47 -13.95 2.06
CA PHE A 161 -15.93 -15.20 1.54
C PHE A 161 -16.87 -16.37 1.74
N VAL A 162 -18.01 -16.18 2.39
CA VAL A 162 -18.99 -17.24 2.62
C VAL A 162 -20.19 -17.02 1.70
N ARG A 163 -20.65 -18.09 1.06
CA ARG A 163 -21.83 -18.08 0.19
C ARG A 163 -22.87 -19.04 0.74
N PRO A 164 -24.17 -18.74 0.58
CA PRO A 164 -25.23 -19.66 0.97
C PRO A 164 -25.18 -20.91 0.10
N ALA A 165 -25.81 -21.97 0.60
CA ALA A 165 -25.90 -23.26 -0.09
C ALA A 165 -26.45 -23.10 -1.52
N MET A 166 -25.57 -23.02 -2.52
CA MET A 166 -25.93 -23.38 -3.90
C MET A 166 -26.45 -24.82 -3.86
N SER A 167 -27.58 -25.09 -4.51
CA SER A 167 -28.17 -26.44 -4.54
C SER A 167 -27.09 -27.44 -4.95
N LEU A 168 -26.95 -28.52 -4.19
CA LEU A 168 -25.94 -29.57 -4.41
C LEU A 168 -26.08 -30.27 -5.78
N ASP A 169 -27.15 -30.03 -6.52
CA ASP A 169 -27.55 -30.77 -7.73
C ASP A 169 -27.37 -30.00 -9.05
N GLY A 170 -26.53 -28.96 -9.12
CA GLY A 170 -26.30 -28.29 -10.40
C GLY A 170 -25.01 -27.49 -10.50
N PRO A 171 -24.42 -27.38 -11.71
CA PRO A 171 -23.36 -26.42 -11.96
C PRO A 171 -23.86 -25.00 -11.64
N PRO A 172 -22.96 -24.07 -11.29
CA PRO A 172 -23.34 -22.70 -10.97
C PRO A 172 -24.27 -22.15 -12.06
N PRO A 173 -25.37 -21.45 -11.73
CA PRO A 173 -26.09 -20.72 -12.74
C PRO A 173 -25.09 -19.80 -13.42
N ALA A 174 -24.88 -19.99 -14.73
CA ALA A 174 -24.09 -19.10 -15.56
C ALA A 174 -24.54 -17.67 -15.22
N GLY A 175 -23.62 -16.89 -14.66
CA GLY A 175 -23.94 -15.77 -13.77
C GLY A 175 -25.20 -15.03 -14.17
N THR A 176 -26.24 -15.14 -13.35
CA THR A 176 -27.25 -14.09 -13.31
C THR A 176 -26.52 -12.87 -12.74
N ALA A 177 -25.88 -12.13 -13.64
CA ALA A 177 -25.52 -10.76 -13.40
C ALA A 177 -26.82 -10.10 -12.92
N VAL A 178 -26.95 -9.92 -11.60
CA VAL A 178 -27.84 -8.89 -11.06
C VAL A 178 -27.51 -7.66 -11.91
N PRO A 179 -28.47 -7.13 -12.69
CA PRO A 179 -28.16 -6.16 -13.73
C PRO A 179 -27.27 -5.09 -13.13
N LEU A 180 -26.18 -4.75 -13.80
CA LEU A 180 -25.21 -3.75 -13.35
C LEU A 180 -25.98 -2.55 -12.74
N ALA A 181 -27.04 -2.10 -13.42
CA ALA A 181 -28.00 -1.08 -12.99
C ALA A 181 -28.56 -1.17 -11.54
N HIS A 182 -28.71 -2.35 -10.94
CA HIS A 182 -29.16 -2.52 -9.55
C HIS A 182 -28.00 -2.45 -8.53
N ARG A 183 -26.76 -2.79 -8.92
CA ARG A 183 -25.55 -2.70 -8.06
C ARG A 183 -24.87 -1.33 -8.11
N ILE A 184 -24.89 -0.70 -9.28
CA ILE A 184 -24.45 0.70 -9.45
C ILE A 184 -25.59 1.68 -9.31
N GLY A 185 -26.85 1.26 -9.20
CA GLY A 185 -28.00 2.17 -9.06
C GLY A 185 -27.78 3.24 -8.00
N PRO A 186 -27.42 2.90 -6.76
CA PRO A 186 -27.18 3.86 -5.67
C PRO A 186 -25.90 4.68 -5.82
N LEU A 187 -24.81 4.09 -6.32
CA LEU A 187 -23.57 4.85 -6.58
C LEU A 187 -23.73 5.78 -7.80
N LEU A 188 -24.37 5.33 -8.88
CA LEU A 188 -24.77 6.16 -10.00
C LEU A 188 -25.83 7.15 -9.59
N LEU A 189 -26.73 6.86 -8.64
CA LEU A 189 -27.65 7.83 -8.04
C LEU A 189 -26.92 8.81 -7.12
N GLY A 190 -25.84 8.40 -6.45
CA GLY A 190 -24.99 9.24 -5.63
C GLY A 190 -24.09 10.13 -6.48
N ILE A 191 -23.49 9.58 -7.54
CA ILE A 191 -22.75 10.28 -8.58
C ILE A 191 -23.71 11.15 -9.41
N LEU A 192 -24.93 10.71 -9.73
CA LEU A 192 -25.95 11.49 -10.44
C LEU A 192 -26.53 12.56 -9.54
N ALA A 193 -26.80 12.30 -8.25
CA ALA A 193 -27.20 13.30 -7.27
C ALA A 193 -26.06 14.28 -7.01
N MET A 194 -24.80 13.83 -7.02
CA MET A 194 -23.63 14.70 -7.02
C MET A 194 -23.59 15.49 -8.33
N LEU A 195 -23.70 14.89 -9.50
CA LEU A 195 -23.72 15.57 -10.80
C LEU A 195 -24.91 16.52 -10.95
N VAL A 196 -26.05 16.25 -10.31
CA VAL A 196 -27.29 17.05 -10.30
C VAL A 196 -27.23 18.15 -9.24
N ALA A 197 -26.67 17.91 -8.06
CA ALA A 197 -26.39 18.95 -7.06
C ALA A 197 -25.25 19.88 -7.52
N PHE A 198 -24.31 19.32 -8.28
CA PHE A 198 -23.27 20.06 -8.98
C PHE A 198 -23.78 20.63 -10.30
N ALA A 199 -24.85 20.13 -10.91
CA ALA A 199 -25.33 20.57 -12.22
C ALA A 199 -25.64 22.07 -12.22
N PRO A 200 -26.25 22.70 -11.20
CA PRO A 200 -26.38 24.15 -11.16
C PRO A 200 -25.04 24.87 -11.06
N THR A 201 -24.04 24.33 -10.36
CA THR A 201 -22.71 24.95 -10.15
C THR A 201 -21.79 24.77 -11.37
N VAL A 202 -21.83 23.58 -11.95
CA VAL A 202 -21.17 23.17 -13.18
C VAL A 202 -21.85 23.86 -14.35
N ALA A 203 -23.17 23.88 -14.43
CA ALA A 203 -23.92 24.64 -15.44
C ALA A 203 -23.76 26.15 -15.25
N THR A 204 -23.71 26.72 -14.04
CA THR A 204 -23.39 28.16 -13.88
C THR A 204 -21.94 28.46 -14.22
N ARG A 205 -20.99 27.57 -13.94
CA ARG A 205 -19.60 27.71 -14.41
C ARG A 205 -19.48 27.54 -15.92
N ILE A 206 -20.15 26.56 -16.51
CA ILE A 206 -20.23 26.31 -17.96
C ILE A 206 -20.94 27.49 -18.65
N ARG A 207 -22.01 28.04 -18.07
CA ARG A 207 -22.65 29.28 -18.52
C ARG A 207 -21.73 30.50 -18.35
N ARG A 208 -20.81 30.48 -17.38
CA ARG A 208 -19.72 31.47 -17.23
C ARG A 208 -18.52 31.20 -18.16
N LEU A 209 -18.43 30.03 -18.81
CA LEU A 209 -17.53 29.80 -19.97
C LEU A 209 -18.05 30.50 -21.23
N ARG A 210 -18.66 31.68 -21.07
CA ARG A 210 -19.14 32.51 -22.18
C ARG A 210 -17.99 33.16 -22.92
N ASP A 211 -16.85 33.40 -22.26
CA ASP A 211 -15.64 33.91 -22.92
C ASP A 211 -14.80 32.77 -23.55
N GLY A 212 -14.10 33.09 -24.64
CA GLY A 212 -13.23 32.14 -25.34
C GLY A 212 -12.01 31.70 -24.52
N ALA A 213 -11.54 32.53 -23.58
CA ALA A 213 -10.34 32.27 -22.78
C ALA A 213 -10.56 31.14 -21.75
N SER A 214 -11.73 31.11 -21.12
CA SER A 214 -12.15 30.13 -20.12
C SER A 214 -12.43 28.78 -20.78
N ARG A 215 -13.04 28.78 -21.98
CA ARG A 215 -13.18 27.55 -22.79
C ARG A 215 -11.81 26.98 -23.17
N ARG A 216 -10.88 27.84 -23.62
CA ARG A 216 -9.52 27.42 -23.94
C ARG A 216 -8.80 26.83 -22.72
N ARG A 217 -8.92 27.45 -21.54
CA ARG A 217 -8.34 26.91 -20.30
C ARG A 217 -8.96 25.57 -19.92
N LEU A 218 -10.28 25.41 -20.05
CA LEU A 218 -10.92 24.11 -19.79
C LEU A 218 -10.41 23.03 -20.75
N ALA A 219 -10.37 23.34 -22.05
CA ALA A 219 -9.87 22.40 -23.07
C ALA A 219 -8.41 21.99 -22.82
N LEU A 220 -7.54 22.94 -22.46
CA LEU A 220 -6.16 22.64 -22.08
C LEU A 220 -6.08 21.78 -20.81
N GLY A 221 -6.93 22.05 -19.82
CA GLY A 221 -7.00 21.25 -18.60
C GLY A 221 -7.43 19.80 -18.87
N LEU A 222 -8.43 19.62 -19.74
CA LEU A 222 -8.86 18.29 -20.19
C LEU A 222 -7.77 17.57 -20.99
N LEU A 223 -7.00 18.30 -21.81
CA LEU A 223 -5.87 17.73 -22.55
C LEU A 223 -4.73 17.30 -21.61
N VAL A 224 -4.41 18.10 -20.60
CA VAL A 224 -3.40 17.75 -19.57
C VAL A 224 -3.84 16.50 -18.80
N PHE A 225 -5.08 16.47 -18.33
CA PHE A 225 -5.63 15.31 -17.62
C PHE A 225 -5.68 14.07 -18.52
N GLY A 226 -6.27 14.19 -19.71
CA GLY A 226 -6.43 13.09 -20.66
C GLY A 226 -5.08 12.54 -21.15
N GLY A 227 -4.10 13.41 -21.39
CA GLY A 227 -2.74 12.99 -21.74
C GLY A 227 -2.05 12.25 -20.61
N ALA A 228 -2.09 12.78 -19.38
CA ALA A 228 -1.51 12.12 -18.21
C ALA A 228 -2.16 10.76 -17.91
N LEU A 229 -3.49 10.67 -18.05
CA LEU A 229 -4.25 9.42 -17.91
C LEU A 229 -3.89 8.44 -19.02
N GLY A 230 -3.90 8.87 -20.28
CA GLY A 230 -3.58 8.03 -21.44
C GLY A 230 -2.23 7.33 -21.30
N ILE A 231 -1.19 8.05 -20.87
CA ILE A 231 0.15 7.48 -20.62
C ILE A 231 0.12 6.38 -19.55
N ARG A 232 -0.68 6.55 -18.49
CA ARG A 232 -0.81 5.56 -17.40
C ARG A 232 -1.62 4.34 -17.81
N LEU A 233 -2.52 4.46 -18.79
CA LEU A 233 -3.35 3.35 -19.26
C LEU A 233 -2.61 2.44 -20.26
N VAL A 234 -1.57 2.93 -20.92
CA VAL A 234 -0.74 2.10 -21.83
C VAL A 234 -0.10 0.99 -21.02
N ASP A 235 -0.45 -0.28 -21.30
CA ASP A 235 0.11 -1.45 -20.63
C ASP A 235 0.17 -1.26 -19.10
N ILE A 236 -1.02 -1.01 -18.53
CA ILE A 236 -1.17 -0.75 -17.10
C ILE A 236 -0.80 -1.97 -16.25
N ASP A 237 -0.87 -3.18 -16.83
CA ASP A 237 -0.60 -4.42 -16.12
C ASP A 237 0.79 -5.02 -16.36
N GLY A 238 1.59 -4.44 -17.28
CA GLY A 238 2.82 -5.06 -17.76
C GLY A 238 3.94 -5.26 -16.74
N ALA A 239 3.89 -4.59 -15.59
CA ALA A 239 4.88 -4.77 -14.51
C ALA A 239 4.68 -6.07 -13.71
N GLY A 240 3.55 -6.75 -13.87
CA GLY A 240 3.13 -7.85 -12.99
C GLY A 240 2.50 -7.33 -11.69
N GLU A 241 2.06 -8.24 -10.82
CA GLU A 241 1.55 -7.88 -9.47
C GLU A 241 2.70 -7.42 -8.56
N THR A 242 2.49 -6.32 -7.83
CA THR A 242 3.47 -5.80 -6.85
C THR A 242 3.04 -6.08 -5.41
N SER A 243 3.98 -6.06 -4.46
CA SER A 243 3.77 -6.62 -3.10
C SER A 243 2.53 -6.08 -2.38
N ASP A 244 2.26 -4.77 -2.45
CA ASP A 244 1.26 -4.18 -1.55
C ASP A 244 -0.14 -4.06 -2.14
N GLU A 245 -0.29 -4.32 -3.45
CA GLU A 245 -1.59 -4.22 -4.11
C GLU A 245 -2.60 -5.18 -3.49
N TRP A 246 -2.15 -6.39 -3.13
CA TRP A 246 -3.02 -7.33 -2.44
C TRP A 246 -3.38 -6.88 -1.04
N ALA A 247 -2.40 -6.43 -0.25
CA ALA A 247 -2.61 -6.01 1.13
C ALA A 247 -3.63 -4.87 1.21
N TYR A 248 -3.57 -3.90 0.29
CA TYR A 248 -4.48 -2.75 0.28
C TYR A 248 -5.83 -3.06 -0.36
N ALA A 249 -5.84 -3.70 -1.53
CA ALA A 249 -7.08 -4.04 -2.22
C ALA A 249 -7.88 -5.12 -1.50
N GLY A 250 -7.20 -6.14 -0.97
CA GLY A 250 -7.79 -7.24 -0.20
C GLY A 250 -8.44 -6.74 1.08
N ALA A 251 -7.71 -5.97 1.89
CA ALA A 251 -8.28 -5.32 3.07
C ALA A 251 -9.44 -4.40 2.69
N GLY A 252 -9.33 -3.65 1.59
CA GLY A 252 -10.40 -2.82 1.05
C GLY A 252 -11.67 -3.60 0.72
N ARG A 253 -11.55 -4.77 0.09
CA ARG A 253 -12.68 -5.67 -0.20
C ARG A 253 -13.39 -6.12 1.08
N ILE A 254 -12.61 -6.53 2.09
CA ILE A 254 -13.12 -6.95 3.40
C ILE A 254 -13.86 -5.78 4.06
N TYR A 255 -13.22 -4.62 4.14
CA TYR A 255 -13.77 -3.42 4.79
C TYR A 255 -15.08 -2.95 4.15
N VAL A 256 -15.14 -2.87 2.81
CA VAL A 256 -16.38 -2.47 2.11
C VAL A 256 -17.47 -3.52 2.31
N SER A 257 -17.12 -4.81 2.31
CA SER A 257 -18.10 -5.85 2.62
C SER A 257 -18.61 -5.74 4.06
N ASN A 258 -17.75 -5.48 5.03
CA ASN A 258 -18.16 -5.30 6.43
C ASN A 258 -19.18 -4.17 6.55
N ILE A 259 -18.94 -3.04 5.88
CA ILE A 259 -19.90 -1.92 5.87
C ILE A 259 -21.24 -2.35 5.27
N MET A 260 -21.24 -3.06 4.14
CA MET A 260 -22.47 -3.50 3.47
C MET A 260 -23.30 -4.48 4.31
N HIS A 261 -22.66 -5.27 5.16
CA HIS A 261 -23.34 -6.25 6.01
C HIS A 261 -23.54 -5.75 7.46
N GLY A 262 -23.08 -4.54 7.78
CA GLY A 262 -23.22 -3.94 9.10
C GLY A 262 -22.30 -4.52 10.18
N TYR A 263 -21.11 -5.03 9.80
CA TYR A 263 -20.12 -5.54 10.74
C TYR A 263 -19.21 -4.41 11.23
N TRP A 264 -19.35 -4.06 12.51
CA TRP A 264 -18.70 -2.89 13.11
C TRP A 264 -17.71 -3.24 14.22
N GLU A 265 -17.69 -4.50 14.66
CA GLU A 265 -16.79 -5.01 15.69
C GLU A 265 -15.36 -4.97 15.19
N SER A 266 -14.44 -4.39 15.97
CA SER A 266 -13.05 -4.15 15.55
C SER A 266 -12.30 -5.41 15.09
N GLU A 267 -12.70 -6.61 15.55
CA GLU A 267 -12.11 -7.88 15.11
C GLU A 267 -12.27 -8.15 13.60
N TYR A 268 -13.32 -7.65 12.96
CA TYR A 268 -13.52 -7.79 11.51
C TYR A 268 -12.70 -6.78 10.69
N TRP A 269 -12.06 -5.82 11.35
CA TRP A 269 -11.33 -4.70 10.73
C TRP A 269 -9.81 -4.81 10.89
N HIS A 270 -9.34 -5.95 11.40
CA HIS A 270 -7.94 -6.29 11.66
C HIS A 270 -7.08 -6.37 10.38
N SER A 271 -7.69 -6.71 9.24
CA SER A 271 -6.99 -6.86 7.97
C SER A 271 -6.15 -5.61 7.59
N ASN A 272 -4.84 -5.80 7.54
CA ASN A 272 -3.85 -4.75 7.21
C ASN A 272 -3.93 -3.53 8.17
N GLU A 273 -4.26 -3.71 9.44
CA GLU A 273 -4.44 -2.62 10.42
C GLU A 273 -3.21 -1.74 10.67
N GLU A 274 -2.06 -2.06 10.07
CA GLU A 274 -0.83 -1.27 10.06
C GLU A 274 -1.02 0.06 9.32
N HIS A 275 -2.04 0.16 8.46
CA HIS A 275 -2.32 1.35 7.65
C HIS A 275 -3.77 1.86 7.78
N PRO A 276 -3.97 3.19 7.81
CA PRO A 276 -5.30 3.80 7.81
C PRO A 276 -6.19 3.42 6.61
N PRO A 277 -7.54 3.58 6.70
CA PRO A 277 -8.46 2.85 5.85
C PRO A 277 -8.86 3.55 4.53
N ILE A 278 -8.63 4.87 4.36
CA ILE A 278 -9.21 5.62 3.22
C ILE A 278 -8.71 5.10 1.87
N GLY A 279 -7.42 4.76 1.76
CA GLY A 279 -6.87 4.20 0.52
C GLY A 279 -7.45 2.81 0.22
N LYS A 280 -7.68 2.01 1.27
CA LYS A 280 -8.30 0.68 1.15
C LYS A 280 -9.76 0.78 0.75
N TYR A 281 -10.54 1.70 1.34
CA TYR A 281 -11.92 1.94 0.93
C TYR A 281 -12.03 2.31 -0.54
N PHE A 282 -11.12 3.17 -1.03
CA PHE A 282 -11.09 3.54 -2.44
C PHE A 282 -10.98 2.30 -3.35
N TYR A 283 -10.02 1.40 -3.09
CA TYR A 283 -9.86 0.18 -3.87
C TYR A 283 -10.97 -0.85 -3.63
N GLY A 284 -11.45 -1.00 -2.39
CA GLY A 284 -12.56 -1.87 -2.03
C GLY A 284 -13.84 -1.52 -2.78
N VAL A 285 -14.15 -0.22 -2.89
CA VAL A 285 -15.31 0.28 -3.63
C VAL A 285 -15.16 -0.07 -5.11
N ILE A 286 -14.00 0.19 -5.72
CA ILE A 286 -13.77 -0.16 -7.14
C ILE A 286 -13.92 -1.67 -7.35
N SER A 287 -13.35 -2.51 -6.48
CA SER A 287 -13.45 -3.96 -6.59
C SER A 287 -14.90 -4.43 -6.50
N HIS A 288 -15.69 -3.86 -5.57
CA HIS A 288 -17.11 -4.20 -5.44
C HIS A 288 -17.92 -3.79 -6.69
N LEU A 289 -17.68 -2.59 -7.22
CA LEU A 289 -18.39 -2.07 -8.39
C LEU A 289 -18.11 -2.85 -9.67
N THR A 290 -16.88 -3.31 -9.82
CA THR A 290 -16.43 -4.04 -10.99
C THR A 290 -16.70 -5.54 -10.86
N GLY A 291 -16.93 -6.03 -9.64
CA GLY A 291 -17.18 -7.44 -9.36
C GLY A 291 -16.01 -8.35 -9.75
N THR A 292 -14.81 -7.81 -9.92
CA THR A 292 -13.62 -8.55 -10.34
C THR A 292 -12.55 -8.54 -9.26
N ASP A 293 -11.80 -9.63 -9.23
CA ASP A 293 -10.59 -9.75 -8.43
C ASP A 293 -9.34 -9.21 -9.16
N SER A 294 -9.49 -8.81 -10.43
CA SER A 294 -8.40 -8.25 -11.22
C SER A 294 -7.91 -6.92 -10.63
N TYR A 295 -6.60 -6.69 -10.72
CA TYR A 295 -5.97 -5.42 -10.36
C TYR A 295 -6.19 -4.34 -11.40
N THR A 296 -6.46 -4.68 -12.66
CA THR A 296 -6.58 -3.71 -13.76
C THR A 296 -7.52 -2.55 -13.40
N PRO A 297 -8.76 -2.77 -12.91
CA PRO A 297 -9.64 -1.65 -12.58
C PRO A 297 -9.18 -0.83 -11.38
N LEU A 298 -8.51 -1.47 -10.42
CA LEU A 298 -7.95 -0.80 -9.25
C LEU A 298 -6.81 0.13 -9.67
N ARG A 299 -5.94 -0.34 -10.56
CA ARG A 299 -4.86 0.44 -11.18
C ARG A 299 -5.41 1.58 -12.04
N ILE A 300 -6.50 1.37 -12.78
CA ILE A 300 -7.20 2.45 -13.49
C ILE A 300 -7.66 3.54 -12.49
N GLY A 301 -8.20 3.14 -11.34
CA GLY A 301 -8.54 4.07 -10.25
C GLY A 301 -7.34 4.88 -9.78
N ALA A 302 -6.21 4.22 -9.52
CA ALA A 302 -4.96 4.88 -9.15
C ALA A 302 -4.48 5.87 -10.23
N ALA A 303 -4.52 5.45 -11.50
CA ALA A 303 -4.14 6.25 -12.66
C ALA A 303 -4.98 7.53 -12.79
N ILE A 304 -6.28 7.45 -12.52
CA ILE A 304 -7.19 8.60 -12.51
C ILE A 304 -6.78 9.61 -11.42
N LEU A 305 -6.57 9.16 -10.18
CA LEU A 305 -6.16 10.05 -9.08
C LEU A 305 -4.80 10.71 -9.36
N ASN A 306 -3.87 9.94 -9.91
CA ASN A 306 -2.54 10.41 -10.26
C ASN A 306 -2.60 11.42 -11.44
N ALA A 307 -3.42 11.19 -12.47
CA ALA A 307 -3.67 12.15 -13.55
C ALA A 307 -4.35 13.44 -13.06
N PHE A 308 -5.28 13.36 -12.10
CA PHE A 308 -5.84 14.54 -11.44
C PHE A 308 -4.79 15.33 -10.67
N THR A 309 -3.81 14.67 -10.07
CA THR A 309 -2.67 15.35 -9.41
C THR A 309 -1.89 16.21 -10.41
N VAL A 310 -1.61 15.69 -11.61
CA VAL A 310 -0.99 16.47 -12.71
C VAL A 310 -1.83 17.68 -13.09
N PHE A 311 -3.14 17.51 -13.21
CA PHE A 311 -4.07 18.60 -13.50
C PHE A 311 -4.07 19.69 -12.40
N LEU A 312 -4.06 19.31 -11.12
CA LEU A 312 -4.01 20.26 -10.00
C LEU A 312 -2.71 21.06 -9.98
N VAL A 313 -1.58 20.40 -10.24
CA VAL A 313 -0.26 21.01 -10.36
C VAL A 313 -0.22 22.01 -11.52
N TRP A 314 -0.69 21.61 -12.70
CA TRP A 314 -0.82 22.50 -13.85
C TRP A 314 -1.68 23.73 -13.54
N ARG A 315 -2.82 23.53 -12.87
CA ARG A 315 -3.74 24.63 -12.50
C ARG A 315 -3.05 25.61 -11.54
N LEU A 316 -2.33 25.12 -10.53
CA LEU A 316 -1.57 25.98 -9.62
C LEU A 316 -0.47 26.73 -10.37
N GLY A 317 0.29 26.03 -11.22
CA GLY A 317 1.33 26.62 -12.05
C GLY A 317 0.81 27.77 -12.91
N ILE A 318 -0.32 27.61 -13.59
CA ILE A 318 -0.91 28.67 -14.42
C ILE A 318 -1.21 29.92 -13.60
N ARG A 319 -1.69 29.75 -12.36
CA ARG A 319 -2.13 30.87 -11.52
C ARG A 319 -0.96 31.67 -10.96
N TYR A 320 0.15 31.03 -10.63
CA TYR A 320 1.23 31.65 -9.85
C TYR A 320 2.58 31.73 -10.55
N LEU A 321 2.85 30.83 -11.51
CA LEU A 321 4.12 30.75 -12.25
C LEU A 321 3.96 31.08 -13.75
N GLY A 322 2.73 31.06 -14.26
CA GLY A 322 2.41 31.31 -15.67
C GLY A 322 2.28 30.04 -16.51
N ALA A 323 1.73 30.19 -17.72
CA ALA A 323 1.31 29.05 -18.55
C ALA A 323 2.46 28.16 -19.04
N ARG A 324 3.65 28.73 -19.24
CA ARG A 324 4.84 28.01 -19.73
C ARG A 324 5.40 27.10 -18.65
N ALA A 325 5.75 27.66 -17.49
CA ALA A 325 6.19 26.89 -16.32
C ALA A 325 5.17 25.81 -15.93
N ALA A 326 3.87 26.11 -15.99
CA ALA A 326 2.81 25.14 -15.73
C ALA A 326 2.78 23.98 -16.73
N ALA A 327 3.01 24.24 -18.02
CA ALA A 327 3.07 23.22 -19.04
C ALA A 327 4.30 22.30 -18.84
N TYR A 328 5.46 22.88 -18.52
CA TYR A 328 6.66 22.10 -18.19
C TYR A 328 6.44 21.24 -16.94
N ALA A 329 5.87 21.79 -15.87
CA ALA A 329 5.55 21.04 -14.67
C ALA A 329 4.58 19.87 -14.94
N ALA A 330 3.58 20.09 -15.80
CA ALA A 330 2.65 19.03 -16.19
C ALA A 330 3.35 17.91 -16.98
N ILE A 331 4.23 18.26 -17.93
CA ILE A 331 5.01 17.28 -18.71
C ILE A 331 5.93 16.46 -17.79
N VAL A 332 6.67 17.14 -16.91
CA VAL A 332 7.56 16.49 -15.93
C VAL A 332 6.75 15.51 -15.09
N LEU A 333 5.70 15.97 -14.41
CA LEU A 333 4.96 15.11 -13.50
C LEU A 333 4.22 13.98 -14.23
N ALA A 334 3.76 14.20 -15.46
CA ALA A 334 3.09 13.16 -16.24
C ALA A 334 4.01 12.01 -16.66
N LEU A 335 5.29 12.31 -16.95
CA LEU A 335 6.25 11.39 -17.57
C LEU A 335 7.43 10.99 -16.65
N LEU A 336 7.56 11.57 -15.46
CA LEU A 336 8.62 11.24 -14.51
C LEU A 336 8.48 9.76 -14.08
N PRO A 337 9.47 8.88 -14.31
CA PRO A 337 9.33 7.44 -14.11
C PRO A 337 8.77 7.02 -12.74
N PRO A 338 9.30 7.45 -11.58
CA PRO A 338 8.74 7.05 -10.28
C PRO A 338 7.27 7.50 -10.08
N PHE A 339 6.90 8.68 -10.60
CA PHE A 339 5.52 9.18 -10.46
C PHE A 339 4.55 8.47 -11.42
N LEU A 340 5.05 8.07 -12.59
CA LEU A 340 4.33 7.21 -13.54
C LEU A 340 4.12 5.81 -12.94
N ALA A 341 5.15 5.24 -12.32
CA ALA A 341 5.16 3.93 -11.70
C ALA A 341 4.05 3.78 -10.64
N HIS A 342 4.08 4.61 -9.60
CA HIS A 342 3.05 4.62 -8.56
C HIS A 342 1.68 5.08 -9.07
N GLY A 343 1.60 5.67 -10.27
CA GLY A 343 0.34 5.95 -10.96
C GLY A 343 -0.29 4.72 -11.62
N LYS A 344 0.45 3.62 -11.74
CA LYS A 344 0.02 2.35 -12.35
C LYS A 344 -0.14 1.21 -11.35
N VAL A 345 0.14 1.46 -10.07
CA VAL A 345 0.05 0.47 -8.99
C VAL A 345 -1.14 0.80 -8.09
N ALA A 346 -1.93 -0.21 -7.70
CA ALA A 346 -3.03 -0.09 -6.75
C ALA A 346 -2.53 0.01 -5.29
N ALA A 347 -1.66 0.98 -5.01
CA ALA A 347 -1.07 1.24 -3.70
C ALA A 347 -1.59 2.52 -3.04
N LEU A 348 -1.36 2.68 -1.73
CA LEU A 348 -1.77 3.88 -0.99
C LEU A 348 -1.19 5.20 -1.52
N ASP A 349 -0.10 5.14 -2.30
CA ASP A 349 0.65 6.30 -2.77
C ASP A 349 -0.17 7.21 -3.72
N ALA A 350 -0.98 6.64 -4.61
CA ALA A 350 -1.81 7.42 -5.54
C ALA A 350 -2.96 8.18 -4.83
N PRO A 351 -3.79 7.54 -3.98
CA PRO A 351 -4.74 8.25 -3.13
C PRO A 351 -4.07 9.29 -2.21
N SER A 352 -2.95 8.92 -1.60
CA SER A 352 -2.17 9.80 -0.72
C SER A 352 -1.75 11.08 -1.41
N VAL A 353 -1.03 11.00 -2.53
CA VAL A 353 -0.49 12.19 -3.21
C VAL A 353 -1.60 13.06 -3.78
N PHE A 354 -2.68 12.47 -4.26
CA PHE A 354 -3.83 13.21 -4.78
C PHE A 354 -4.49 14.04 -3.67
N LEU A 355 -4.80 13.43 -2.52
CA LEU A 355 -5.43 14.12 -1.40
C LEU A 355 -4.48 15.16 -0.79
N ALA A 356 -3.19 14.84 -0.63
CA ALA A 356 -2.18 15.78 -0.17
C ALA A 356 -2.08 17.00 -1.10
N THR A 357 -2.03 16.77 -2.42
CA THR A 357 -1.97 17.86 -3.43
C THR A 357 -3.25 18.67 -3.48
N LEU A 358 -4.42 18.02 -3.39
CA LEU A 358 -5.71 18.71 -3.33
C LEU A 358 -5.81 19.57 -2.07
N SER A 359 -5.36 19.05 -0.92
CA SER A 359 -5.29 19.82 0.32
C SER A 359 -4.38 21.04 0.17
N GLY A 360 -3.16 20.85 -0.32
CA GLY A 360 -2.22 21.93 -0.61
C GLY A 360 -2.80 22.97 -1.59
N PHE A 361 -3.46 22.52 -2.66
CA PHE A 361 -4.17 23.38 -3.60
C PHE A 361 -5.22 24.25 -2.92
N LEU A 362 -6.05 23.68 -2.04
CA LEU A 362 -7.10 24.41 -1.34
C LEU A 362 -6.52 25.38 -0.33
N PHE A 363 -5.50 24.96 0.40
CA PHE A 363 -4.79 25.77 1.37
C PHE A 363 -4.12 26.98 0.71
N ILE A 364 -3.37 26.77 -0.37
CA ILE A 364 -2.75 27.84 -1.16
C ILE A 364 -3.83 28.79 -1.71
N ARG A 365 -4.94 28.23 -2.20
CA ARG A 365 -6.08 29.03 -2.68
C ARG A 365 -6.80 29.83 -1.61
N SER A 366 -6.63 29.50 -0.33
CA SER A 366 -7.19 30.28 0.76
C SER A 366 -6.53 31.66 0.88
N PHE A 367 -5.26 31.78 0.49
CA PHE A 367 -4.50 33.05 0.55
C PHE A 367 -4.89 34.06 -0.52
N ASP A 368 -5.66 33.64 -1.55
CA ASP A 368 -6.27 34.57 -2.51
C ASP A 368 -7.40 35.42 -1.89
N PHE A 369 -7.84 35.09 -0.67
CA PHE A 369 -8.96 35.73 0.00
C PHE A 369 -8.49 36.42 1.31
N PRO A 370 -9.08 37.55 1.70
CA PRO A 370 -8.73 38.23 2.95
C PRO A 370 -9.14 37.41 4.19
N LEU A 371 -8.40 37.57 5.30
CA LEU A 371 -8.70 36.95 6.59
C LEU A 371 -9.90 37.64 7.25
N ALA A 372 -10.90 36.85 7.63
CA ALA A 372 -11.97 37.27 8.52
C ALA A 372 -11.42 37.31 9.96
N VAL A 373 -11.03 38.47 10.46
CA VAL A 373 -10.70 38.60 11.90
C VAL A 373 -12.03 38.68 12.65
N ALA A 374 -12.41 37.59 13.31
CA ALA A 374 -13.51 37.63 14.27
C ALA A 374 -13.11 38.57 15.42
N ARG A 375 -13.94 39.56 15.72
CA ARG A 375 -13.74 40.38 16.91
C ARG A 375 -13.87 39.49 18.16
N PRO A 376 -13.01 39.65 19.18
CA PRO A 376 -13.14 38.91 20.42
C PRO A 376 -14.53 39.14 21.02
N GLY A 377 -15.31 38.07 21.26
CA GLY A 377 -16.60 38.15 21.97
C GLY A 377 -17.80 37.46 21.32
N THR A 378 -17.69 36.87 20.13
CA THR A 378 -18.82 36.14 19.50
C THR A 378 -18.40 34.74 19.04
N LEU A 379 -18.45 33.78 19.97
CA LEU A 379 -18.17 32.37 19.72
C LEU A 379 -19.19 31.67 18.79
N PHE A 380 -20.32 32.32 18.45
CA PHE A 380 -21.42 31.70 17.68
C PHE A 380 -22.10 32.61 16.63
N ALA A 381 -21.48 33.70 16.18
CA ALA A 381 -22.08 34.52 15.13
C ALA A 381 -21.91 33.89 13.74
N PHE A 382 -22.94 33.18 13.24
CA PHE A 382 -23.05 32.84 11.83
C PHE A 382 -23.21 34.15 11.01
N PRO A 383 -22.28 34.48 10.09
CA PRO A 383 -22.32 35.76 9.41
C PRO A 383 -23.38 35.72 8.31
N THR A 384 -24.48 36.44 8.52
CA THR A 384 -25.45 36.77 7.48
C THR A 384 -24.95 37.96 6.65
N ARG A 385 -24.91 37.76 5.33
CA ARG A 385 -24.84 38.78 4.27
C ARG A 385 -23.71 39.81 4.35
N THR A 386 -22.50 39.40 3.97
CA THR A 386 -21.62 40.13 3.03
C THR A 386 -20.59 39.12 2.48
N LEU A 387 -20.49 38.99 1.15
CA LEU A 387 -19.53 38.09 0.49
C LEU A 387 -18.10 38.62 0.68
N SER A 388 -17.29 37.99 1.55
CA SER A 388 -15.80 37.99 1.52
C SER A 388 -15.10 37.35 2.74
N PRO A 389 -15.70 37.20 3.94
CA PRO A 389 -15.03 36.52 5.08
C PRO A 389 -15.24 35.00 5.14
N GLY A 390 -16.34 34.48 4.59
CA GLY A 390 -16.70 33.05 4.66
C GLY A 390 -15.95 32.13 3.69
N GLU A 391 -15.35 32.68 2.63
CA GLU A 391 -14.68 31.89 1.59
C GLU A 391 -13.31 31.38 2.02
N ARG A 392 -12.45 32.24 2.60
CA ARG A 392 -11.13 31.82 3.12
C ARG A 392 -11.25 30.71 4.15
N SER A 393 -12.11 30.91 5.17
CA SER A 393 -12.38 29.90 6.19
C SER A 393 -12.95 28.61 5.59
N GLY A 394 -13.69 28.70 4.47
CA GLY A 394 -14.16 27.54 3.73
C GLY A 394 -13.06 26.78 2.99
N TYR A 395 -12.11 27.46 2.39
CA TYR A 395 -10.93 26.84 1.78
C TYR A 395 -9.99 26.24 2.84
N LEU A 396 -9.75 26.93 3.96
CA LEU A 396 -8.95 26.42 5.08
C LEU A 396 -9.56 25.17 5.70
N PHE A 397 -10.87 25.20 6.03
CA PHE A 397 -11.57 24.02 6.51
C PHE A 397 -11.53 22.88 5.49
N GLY A 398 -11.77 23.19 4.21
CA GLY A 398 -11.68 22.21 3.13
C GLY A 398 -10.29 21.59 3.01
N ALA A 399 -9.24 22.39 3.14
CA ALA A 399 -7.87 21.92 3.13
C ALA A 399 -7.57 21.01 4.34
N ALA A 400 -7.98 21.42 5.54
CA ALA A 400 -7.80 20.64 6.77
C ALA A 400 -8.54 19.29 6.70
N ALA A 401 -9.78 19.27 6.23
CA ALA A 401 -10.56 18.05 6.06
C ALA A 401 -9.93 17.11 5.02
N VAL A 402 -9.48 17.65 3.87
CA VAL A 402 -8.79 16.84 2.84
C VAL A 402 -7.41 16.36 3.33
N ALA A 403 -6.68 17.17 4.10
CA ALA A 403 -5.44 16.73 4.75
C ALA A 403 -5.70 15.60 5.75
N SER A 404 -6.83 15.65 6.46
CA SER A 404 -7.25 14.60 7.39
C SER A 404 -7.56 13.30 6.66
N LEU A 405 -8.22 13.38 5.48
CA LEU A 405 -8.40 12.22 4.60
C LEU A 405 -7.06 11.69 4.08
N ALA A 406 -6.12 12.56 3.70
CA ALA A 406 -4.77 12.15 3.29
C ALA A 406 -4.05 11.43 4.43
N PHE A 407 -4.08 11.97 5.66
CA PHE A 407 -3.56 11.29 6.85
C PHE A 407 -4.19 9.92 7.08
N CYS A 408 -5.50 9.80 6.86
CA CYS A 408 -6.22 8.54 6.91
C CYS A 408 -5.99 7.62 5.68
N THR A 409 -5.06 7.96 4.78
CA THR A 409 -4.49 7.02 3.79
C THR A 409 -3.12 6.49 4.20
N LYS A 410 -2.25 7.35 4.73
CA LYS A 410 -0.85 7.02 5.08
C LYS A 410 -0.38 8.02 6.14
N PHE A 411 0.21 7.53 7.23
CA PHE A 411 0.62 8.39 8.36
C PHE A 411 1.68 9.44 7.98
N SER A 412 2.50 9.21 6.95
CA SER A 412 3.46 10.22 6.47
C SER A 412 2.81 11.50 5.95
N ASN A 413 1.51 11.48 5.64
CA ASN A 413 0.74 12.69 5.34
C ASN A 413 0.54 13.63 6.54
N VAL A 414 0.97 13.27 7.75
CA VAL A 414 1.09 14.22 8.87
C VAL A 414 1.91 15.46 8.47
N LEU A 415 2.89 15.28 7.57
CA LEU A 415 3.72 16.35 7.05
C LEU A 415 2.95 17.40 6.23
N VAL A 416 1.74 17.08 5.72
CA VAL A 416 0.87 18.07 5.07
C VAL A 416 0.41 19.13 6.09
N PHE A 417 0.13 18.74 7.33
CA PHE A 417 -0.20 19.67 8.40
C PHE A 417 1.00 20.51 8.82
N VAL A 418 2.19 19.88 8.92
CA VAL A 418 3.44 20.59 9.20
C VAL A 418 3.69 21.66 8.13
N PHE A 419 3.50 21.31 6.85
CA PHE A 419 3.61 22.25 5.73
C PHE A 419 2.66 23.45 5.91
N MET A 420 1.39 23.20 6.25
CA MET A 420 0.43 24.28 6.49
C MET A 420 0.86 25.21 7.63
N VAL A 421 1.32 24.64 8.75
CA VAL A 421 1.80 25.39 9.91
C VAL A 421 3.01 26.24 9.54
N LEU A 422 3.99 25.67 8.83
CA LEU A 422 5.18 26.39 8.36
C LEU A 422 4.82 27.56 7.43
N VAL A 423 3.87 27.36 6.52
CA VAL A 423 3.41 28.43 5.62
C VAL A 423 2.67 29.54 6.38
N ILE A 424 1.79 29.19 7.32
CA ILE A 424 1.11 30.18 8.18
C ILE A 424 2.13 30.97 8.99
N ALA A 425 3.11 30.30 9.59
CA ALA A 425 4.17 30.94 10.35
C ALA A 425 5.02 31.88 9.46
N ALA A 426 5.35 31.45 8.24
CA ALA A 426 6.10 32.28 7.28
C ALA A 426 5.30 33.52 6.81
N ASP A 427 4.00 33.37 6.54
CA ASP A 427 3.11 34.47 6.16
C ASP A 427 2.95 35.50 7.28
N GLN A 428 2.84 35.03 8.53
CA GLN A 428 2.61 35.89 9.71
C GLN A 428 3.89 36.32 10.43
N TRP A 429 5.08 35.92 9.97
CA TRP A 429 6.36 36.15 10.65
C TRP A 429 6.57 37.60 11.11
N ARG A 430 6.21 38.58 10.27
CA ARG A 430 6.33 40.00 10.61
C ARG A 430 5.38 40.43 11.73
N THR A 431 4.17 39.91 11.74
CA THR A 431 3.16 40.17 12.77
C THR A 431 3.59 39.52 14.09
N ILE A 432 4.04 38.27 14.04
CA ILE A 432 4.58 37.53 15.19
C ILE A 432 5.75 38.29 15.81
N ARG A 433 6.73 38.71 15.01
CA ARG A 433 7.91 39.44 15.51
C ARG A 433 7.57 40.81 16.11
N ARG A 434 6.58 41.52 15.56
CA ARG A 434 6.24 42.89 15.98
C ARG A 434 5.26 42.95 17.15
N ARG A 435 4.30 42.04 17.20
CA ARG A 435 3.17 42.07 18.14
C ARG A 435 3.19 40.91 19.14
N GLY A 436 3.97 39.85 18.89
CA GLY A 436 3.93 38.64 19.70
C GLY A 436 2.63 37.83 19.56
N VAL A 437 1.78 38.15 18.57
CA VAL A 437 0.47 37.52 18.38
C VAL A 437 0.42 36.80 17.03
N ILE A 438 -0.19 35.61 17.02
CA ILE A 438 -0.55 34.85 15.81
C ILE A 438 -2.03 35.11 15.53
N GLU A 439 -2.36 35.63 14.35
CA GLU A 439 -3.73 35.87 13.92
C GLU A 439 -4.28 34.60 13.23
N VAL A 440 -4.79 33.66 14.03
CA VAL A 440 -5.26 32.36 13.55
C VAL A 440 -6.79 32.35 13.37
N SER A 441 -7.25 31.90 12.19
CA SER A 441 -8.66 31.56 11.98
C SER A 441 -9.05 30.37 12.86
N LEU A 442 -10.30 30.31 13.32
CA LEU A 442 -10.84 29.15 14.07
C LEU A 442 -10.56 27.82 13.35
N SER A 443 -10.55 27.83 12.01
CA SER A 443 -10.25 26.65 11.19
C SER A 443 -8.85 26.08 11.38
N ILE A 444 -7.90 26.85 11.92
CA ILE A 444 -6.53 26.40 12.17
C ILE A 444 -6.45 25.61 13.48
N TYR A 445 -7.26 25.97 14.49
CA TYR A 445 -7.40 25.17 15.72
C TYR A 445 -8.01 23.79 15.48
N LEU A 446 -8.66 23.58 14.32
CA LEU A 446 -9.17 22.28 13.91
C LEU A 446 -8.11 21.38 13.26
N LEU A 447 -6.93 21.90 12.90
CA LEU A 447 -5.87 21.10 12.28
C LEU A 447 -5.39 19.90 13.13
N PRO A 448 -5.22 20.00 14.47
CA PRO A 448 -4.88 18.83 15.28
C PRO A 448 -6.07 17.93 15.58
N VAL A 449 -7.30 18.48 15.61
CA VAL A 449 -8.50 17.73 16.03
C VAL A 449 -9.10 16.90 14.90
N LEU A 450 -9.23 17.47 13.69
CA LEU A 450 -9.83 16.80 12.54
C LEU A 450 -9.14 15.49 12.12
N PRO A 451 -7.79 15.37 12.05
CA PRO A 451 -7.17 14.10 11.66
C PRO A 451 -7.51 12.99 12.64
N PHE A 452 -7.53 13.26 13.95
CA PHE A 452 -7.92 12.26 14.95
C PHE A 452 -9.41 11.88 14.83
N LEU A 453 -10.30 12.88 14.71
CA LEU A 453 -11.73 12.62 14.52
C LEU A 453 -12.02 11.80 13.24
N PHE A 454 -11.31 12.07 12.16
CA PHE A 454 -11.45 11.33 10.91
C PHE A 454 -10.87 9.93 11.05
N LEU A 455 -9.72 9.78 11.71
CA LEU A 455 -9.09 8.48 11.91
C LEU A 455 -10.03 7.55 12.70
N VAL A 456 -10.54 8.01 13.85
CA VAL A 456 -11.51 7.23 14.65
C VAL A 456 -12.82 7.07 13.89
N GLY A 457 -13.37 8.13 13.30
CA GLY A 457 -14.67 8.11 12.64
C GLY A 457 -14.73 7.21 11.40
N PHE A 458 -13.63 7.09 10.65
CA PHE A 458 -13.56 6.27 9.44
C PHE A 458 -12.92 4.90 9.66
N TRP A 459 -12.47 4.55 10.86
CA TRP A 459 -11.76 3.29 11.10
C TRP A 459 -12.35 2.52 12.28
N PRO A 460 -13.32 1.61 12.04
CA PRO A 460 -13.92 0.79 13.10
C PRO A 460 -12.92 -0.11 13.85
N TRP A 461 -11.75 -0.37 13.25
CA TRP A 461 -10.60 -0.95 13.96
C TRP A 461 -10.31 -0.22 15.27
N LEU A 462 -10.51 1.09 15.38
CA LEU A 462 -10.20 1.87 16.58
C LEU A 462 -11.38 2.01 17.57
N TRP A 463 -12.55 1.42 17.32
CA TRP A 463 -13.75 1.74 18.11
C TRP A 463 -13.82 1.05 19.47
N SER A 464 -13.25 -0.16 19.60
CA SER A 464 -13.29 -0.87 20.89
C SER A 464 -12.32 -0.29 21.91
N ASP A 465 -11.11 0.09 21.47
CA ASP A 465 -10.11 0.76 22.30
C ASP A 465 -9.23 1.66 21.42
N PRO A 466 -9.65 2.92 21.17
CA PRO A 466 -8.96 3.80 20.22
C PRO A 466 -7.49 4.02 20.54
N PHE A 467 -7.11 4.02 21.82
CA PHE A 467 -5.75 4.29 22.22
C PHE A 467 -4.89 3.03 22.08
N ALA A 468 -5.31 1.90 22.66
CA ALA A 468 -4.53 0.67 22.60
C ALA A 468 -4.36 0.18 21.15
N GLN A 469 -5.42 0.28 20.33
CA GLN A 469 -5.36 -0.13 18.92
C GLN A 469 -4.51 0.80 18.07
N LEU A 470 -4.52 2.11 18.35
CA LEU A 470 -3.62 3.04 17.67
C LEU A 470 -2.16 2.79 18.05
N VAL A 471 -1.87 2.56 19.33
CA VAL A 471 -0.51 2.21 19.79
C VAL A 471 -0.06 0.93 19.08
N LYS A 472 -0.89 -0.13 19.08
CA LYS A 472 -0.61 -1.38 18.38
C LYS A 472 -0.30 -1.18 16.90
N THR A 473 -1.09 -0.37 16.20
CA THR A 473 -0.85 -0.01 14.78
C THR A 473 0.49 0.71 14.60
N LEU A 474 0.85 1.64 15.49
CA LEU A 474 2.09 2.42 15.38
C LEU A 474 3.34 1.64 15.78
N THR A 475 3.22 0.67 16.69
CA THR A 475 4.34 -0.15 17.19
C THR A 475 4.50 -1.46 16.44
N HIS A 476 3.71 -1.74 15.41
CA HIS A 476 3.82 -2.97 14.62
C HIS A 476 5.21 -3.14 13.98
N TRP A 477 5.89 -2.04 13.67
CA TRP A 477 7.21 -2.04 13.04
C TRP A 477 8.32 -1.97 14.10
N ASP A 478 8.63 -3.10 14.74
CA ASP A 478 9.66 -3.20 15.80
C ASP A 478 10.99 -3.78 15.31
N TYR A 479 11.34 -3.54 14.04
CA TYR A 479 12.61 -4.00 13.47
C TYR A 479 13.40 -2.86 12.84
N PRO A 480 14.75 -2.88 12.94
CA PRO A 480 15.58 -1.86 12.30
C PRO A 480 15.61 -2.09 10.79
N VAL A 481 14.90 -1.24 10.04
CA VAL A 481 14.93 -1.32 8.57
C VAL A 481 16.33 -0.99 8.06
N SER A 482 16.90 -1.92 7.30
CA SER A 482 18.20 -1.79 6.65
C SER A 482 18.05 -2.19 5.18
N GLU A 483 18.66 -1.42 4.31
CA GLU A 483 18.63 -1.61 2.86
C GLU A 483 20.03 -1.40 2.30
N TRP A 484 20.24 -1.84 1.06
CA TRP A 484 21.40 -1.40 0.30
C TRP A 484 21.30 0.10 0.01
N PHE A 485 22.27 0.84 0.54
CA PHE A 485 22.35 2.28 0.33
C PHE A 485 23.80 2.73 0.12
N LEU A 486 24.06 3.22 -1.09
CA LEU A 486 25.38 3.65 -1.57
C LEU A 486 26.48 2.60 -1.39
N GLY A 487 26.17 1.33 -1.70
CA GLY A 487 27.15 0.25 -1.71
C GLY A 487 27.31 -0.51 -0.40
N GLU A 488 26.56 -0.17 0.64
CA GLU A 488 26.57 -0.89 1.92
C GLU A 488 25.15 -1.20 2.37
N TYR A 489 24.95 -2.39 2.96
CA TYR A 489 23.73 -2.77 3.63
C TYR A 489 23.72 -2.15 5.03
N ARG A 490 22.91 -1.12 5.26
CA ARG A 490 22.98 -0.31 6.48
C ARG A 490 21.63 0.26 6.90
N ARG A 491 21.55 0.71 8.16
CA ARG A 491 20.47 1.60 8.60
C ARG A 491 20.56 2.91 7.85
N LEU A 492 19.40 3.40 7.40
CA LEU A 492 19.34 4.51 6.49
C LEU A 492 19.67 5.86 7.19
N PRO A 493 20.54 6.70 6.61
CA PRO A 493 20.92 7.98 7.21
C PRO A 493 19.86 9.08 6.97
N LEU A 494 20.01 10.23 7.65
CA LEU A 494 19.08 11.37 7.50
C LEU A 494 18.99 11.92 6.06
N TYR A 495 20.06 11.79 5.28
CA TYR A 495 20.10 12.27 3.89
C TYR A 495 19.56 11.26 2.86
N TYR A 496 19.06 10.10 3.31
CA TYR A 496 18.53 9.02 2.47
C TYR A 496 17.58 9.54 1.39
N TYR A 497 16.46 10.17 1.78
CA TYR A 497 15.44 10.60 0.83
C TYR A 497 15.91 11.67 -0.16
N LEU A 498 16.88 12.52 0.22
CA LEU A 498 17.47 13.49 -0.71
C LEU A 498 18.26 12.77 -1.80
N VAL A 499 19.06 11.77 -1.42
CA VAL A 499 19.78 10.92 -2.37
C VAL A 499 18.81 10.10 -3.20
N SER A 500 17.77 9.53 -2.61
CA SER A 500 16.73 8.79 -3.33
C SER A 500 16.00 9.67 -4.35
N LEU A 501 15.79 10.96 -4.08
CA LEU A 501 15.20 11.88 -5.05
C LEU A 501 16.12 12.06 -6.26
N ILE A 502 17.42 12.27 -6.03
CA ILE A 502 18.41 12.41 -7.10
C ILE A 502 18.51 11.10 -7.89
N ALA A 503 18.55 9.95 -7.20
CA ALA A 503 18.60 8.64 -7.80
C ALA A 503 17.35 8.33 -8.64
N ALA A 504 16.17 8.82 -8.26
CA ALA A 504 14.94 8.62 -9.02
C ALA A 504 14.67 9.71 -10.09
N THR A 505 15.55 10.71 -10.24
CA THR A 505 15.36 11.85 -11.14
C THR A 505 16.28 11.77 -12.36
N PRO A 506 15.74 11.78 -13.60
CA PRO A 506 16.55 11.91 -14.81
C PRO A 506 17.46 13.13 -14.76
N VAL A 507 18.75 12.95 -15.07
CA VAL A 507 19.80 13.95 -14.79
C VAL A 507 19.52 15.31 -15.46
N ALA A 508 18.88 15.31 -16.64
CA ALA A 508 18.55 16.53 -17.36
C ALA A 508 17.57 17.44 -16.61
N LEU A 509 16.78 16.90 -15.66
CA LEU A 509 15.87 17.68 -14.83
C LEU A 509 16.56 18.38 -13.66
N LEU A 510 17.78 17.95 -13.30
CA LEU A 510 18.55 18.57 -12.20
C LEU A 510 19.02 19.98 -12.57
N VAL A 511 19.30 20.26 -13.85
CA VAL A 511 19.70 21.59 -14.33
C VAL A 511 18.60 22.64 -14.17
N PRO A 512 17.37 22.45 -14.69
CA PRO A 512 16.29 23.38 -14.41
C PRO A 512 15.91 23.41 -12.92
N PHE A 513 16.02 22.30 -12.19
CA PHE A 513 15.81 22.33 -10.75
C PHE A 513 16.81 23.25 -10.03
N THR A 514 18.11 23.15 -10.29
CA THR A 514 19.11 24.04 -9.66
C THR A 514 18.88 25.51 -10.05
N MET A 515 18.47 25.78 -11.28
CA MET A 515 18.07 27.13 -11.69
C MET A 515 16.90 27.66 -10.87
N SER A 516 15.93 26.81 -10.55
CA SER A 516 14.79 27.20 -9.70
C SER A 516 15.23 27.61 -8.29
N LEU A 517 16.24 26.93 -7.71
CA LEU A 517 16.81 27.29 -6.41
C LEU A 517 17.46 28.68 -6.44
N TRP A 518 18.12 29.03 -7.56
CA TRP A 518 18.65 30.38 -7.77
C TRP A 518 17.53 31.42 -7.86
N VAL A 519 16.41 31.11 -8.52
CA VAL A 519 15.23 32.00 -8.57
C VAL A 519 14.57 32.18 -7.20
N LEU A 520 14.65 31.19 -6.30
CA LEU A 520 14.17 31.32 -4.93
C LEU A 520 15.00 32.29 -4.07
N LEU A 521 16.24 32.62 -4.49
CA LEU A 521 17.08 33.57 -3.76
C LEU A 521 16.52 35.00 -3.88
N PRO A 522 16.45 35.77 -2.77
CA PRO A 522 15.85 37.09 -2.75
C PRO A 522 16.77 38.14 -3.38
N TRP A 523 16.91 38.13 -4.71
CA TRP A 523 17.76 39.11 -5.42
C TRP A 523 17.03 40.41 -5.76
N ASP A 524 15.75 40.34 -6.13
CA ASP A 524 15.03 41.51 -6.65
C ASP A 524 13.87 41.97 -5.75
N ARG A 525 14.01 43.18 -5.19
CA ARG A 525 12.96 43.88 -4.44
C ARG A 525 11.79 44.34 -5.32
N ARG A 526 11.91 44.29 -6.65
CA ARG A 526 10.87 44.64 -7.63
C ARG A 526 9.90 43.51 -7.96
N THR A 527 10.17 42.29 -7.51
CA THR A 527 9.28 41.13 -7.71
C THR A 527 7.94 41.37 -7.01
N ASP A 528 6.84 41.06 -7.70
CA ASP A 528 5.50 41.17 -7.12
C ASP A 528 5.40 40.40 -5.79
N SER A 529 4.75 41.03 -4.81
CA SER A 529 4.63 40.52 -3.44
C SER A 529 3.88 39.19 -3.39
N GLU A 530 2.93 38.95 -4.29
CA GLU A 530 2.19 37.69 -4.37
C GLU A 530 3.05 36.55 -4.92
N HIS A 531 3.74 36.78 -6.04
CA HIS A 531 4.64 35.80 -6.65
C HIS A 531 5.75 35.38 -5.66
N ARG A 532 6.37 36.35 -4.98
CA ARG A 532 7.41 36.07 -3.97
C ARG A 532 6.88 35.24 -2.80
N ARG A 533 5.65 35.50 -2.32
CA ARG A 533 5.02 34.67 -1.28
C ARG A 533 4.82 33.23 -1.78
N PHE A 534 4.34 33.06 -3.00
CA PHE A 534 4.16 31.74 -3.58
C PHE A 534 5.49 30.97 -3.72
N LEU A 535 6.60 31.63 -4.06
CA LEU A 535 7.92 31.00 -4.09
C LEU A 535 8.34 30.46 -2.72
N VAL A 536 8.07 31.18 -1.63
CA VAL A 536 8.31 30.68 -0.26
C VAL A 536 7.44 29.48 0.04
N VAL A 537 6.16 29.53 -0.32
CA VAL A 537 5.24 28.39 -0.16
C VAL A 537 5.71 27.18 -0.95
N LEU A 538 6.17 27.38 -2.18
CA LEU A 538 6.68 26.31 -3.05
C LEU A 538 7.95 25.68 -2.47
N ALA A 539 8.87 26.49 -1.91
CA ALA A 539 10.04 26.00 -1.22
C ALA A 539 9.66 25.17 0.01
N LEU A 540 8.75 25.66 0.85
CA LEU A 540 8.26 24.91 2.02
C LEU A 540 7.59 23.60 1.59
N TRP A 541 6.76 23.62 0.54
CA TRP A 541 6.11 22.41 0.03
C TRP A 541 7.13 21.39 -0.45
N PHE A 542 8.20 21.82 -1.11
CA PHE A 542 9.27 20.92 -1.53
C PHE A 542 10.07 20.35 -0.36
N PHE A 543 10.43 21.16 0.64
CA PHE A 543 11.31 20.72 1.73
C PHE A 543 10.59 19.95 2.84
N THR A 544 9.32 20.23 3.12
CA THR A 544 8.59 19.60 4.23
C THR A 544 8.54 18.07 4.17
N PRO A 545 8.31 17.40 3.03
CA PRO A 545 8.32 15.94 2.95
C PRO A 545 9.61 15.30 3.48
N PHE A 546 10.77 15.93 3.31
CA PHE A 546 12.06 15.41 3.78
C PHE A 546 12.20 15.38 5.31
N LEU A 547 11.31 16.05 6.05
CA LEU A 547 11.28 15.90 7.51
C LEU A 547 10.97 14.46 7.95
N TRP A 548 10.40 13.62 7.06
CA TRP A 548 10.23 12.19 7.33
C TRP A 548 11.57 11.46 7.54
N SER A 549 12.70 12.01 7.09
CA SER A 549 14.04 11.46 7.35
C SER A 549 14.35 11.24 8.84
N ILE A 550 13.68 11.99 9.73
CA ILE A 550 13.85 11.88 11.18
C ILE A 550 13.15 10.62 11.74
N SER A 551 12.15 10.09 11.04
CA SER A 551 11.45 8.86 11.41
C SER A 551 12.40 7.67 11.43
N SER A 552 12.22 6.73 12.36
CA SER A 552 12.90 5.43 12.32
C SER A 552 12.47 4.59 11.11
N LEU A 553 11.26 4.82 10.60
CA LEU A 553 10.62 4.10 9.49
C LEU A 553 11.03 4.72 8.14
N LYS A 554 12.28 4.45 7.75
CA LYS A 554 12.85 4.79 6.44
C LYS A 554 13.00 3.51 5.62
N GLN A 555 12.42 3.48 4.41
CA GLN A 555 12.53 2.38 3.46
C GLN A 555 11.94 2.75 2.09
N ASP A 556 12.07 1.86 1.11
CA ASP A 556 11.40 1.86 -0.20
C ASP A 556 11.73 3.08 -1.07
N GLY A 557 12.98 3.53 -1.07
CA GLY A 557 13.46 4.64 -1.89
C GLY A 557 12.75 5.97 -1.57
N ILE A 558 12.09 6.56 -2.57
CA ILE A 558 11.43 7.88 -2.44
C ILE A 558 9.98 7.79 -1.92
N ARG A 559 9.45 6.57 -1.73
CA ARG A 559 8.02 6.29 -1.56
C ARG A 559 7.37 6.95 -0.34
N TYR A 560 8.08 7.11 0.77
CA TYR A 560 7.53 7.76 1.97
C TYR A 560 7.44 9.29 1.85
N VAL A 561 8.28 9.88 1.00
CA VAL A 561 8.28 11.31 0.71
C VAL A 561 7.71 11.62 -0.68
N TYR A 562 6.97 10.67 -1.28
CA TYR A 562 6.38 10.74 -2.62
C TYR A 562 5.57 12.02 -2.88
N ASN A 563 5.02 12.65 -1.83
CA ASN A 563 4.36 13.95 -1.87
C ASN A 563 5.24 15.14 -2.28
N VAL A 564 6.56 14.93 -2.44
CA VAL A 564 7.51 15.93 -2.94
C VAL A 564 7.32 16.25 -4.43
N PHE A 565 6.87 15.28 -5.22
CA PHE A 565 6.85 15.39 -6.69
C PHE A 565 6.00 16.54 -7.25
N PRO A 566 4.81 16.87 -6.70
CA PRO A 566 4.03 18.04 -7.13
C PRO A 566 4.82 19.36 -7.04
N ALA A 567 5.48 19.62 -5.91
CA ALA A 567 6.28 20.82 -5.72
C ALA A 567 7.56 20.79 -6.57
N PHE A 568 8.20 19.62 -6.65
CA PHE A 568 9.39 19.41 -7.47
C PHE A 568 9.14 19.70 -8.95
N ALA A 569 8.02 19.23 -9.51
CA ALA A 569 7.64 19.49 -10.89
C ALA A 569 7.40 20.98 -11.16
N LEU A 570 6.77 21.71 -10.23
CA LEU A 570 6.60 23.17 -10.34
C LEU A 570 7.94 23.91 -10.32
N LEU A 571 8.88 23.48 -9.47
CA LEU A 571 10.23 24.04 -9.41
C LEU A 571 11.00 23.80 -10.72
N ILE A 572 11.00 22.57 -11.24
CA ILE A 572 11.60 22.27 -12.55
C ILE A 572 10.96 23.11 -13.65
N GLY A 573 9.63 23.23 -13.66
CA GLY A 573 8.92 24.05 -14.65
C GLY A 573 9.29 25.52 -14.59
N LEU A 574 9.43 26.08 -13.39
CA LEU A 574 9.89 27.46 -13.16
C LEU A 574 11.33 27.66 -13.66
N GLY A 575 12.23 26.74 -13.31
CA GLY A 575 13.63 26.83 -13.71
C GLY A 575 13.82 26.70 -15.22
N LEU A 576 13.09 25.80 -15.88
CA LEU A 576 13.14 25.65 -17.33
C LEU A 576 12.58 26.87 -18.06
N ASP A 577 11.47 27.45 -17.58
CA ASP A 577 10.95 28.71 -18.11
C ASP A 577 12.04 29.80 -18.04
N ARG A 578 12.73 29.89 -16.90
CA ARG A 578 13.81 30.86 -16.70
C ARG A 578 15.02 30.64 -17.61
N ILE A 579 15.46 29.39 -17.80
CA ILE A 579 16.58 29.05 -18.69
C ILE A 579 16.25 29.50 -20.13
N VAL A 580 15.08 29.14 -20.64
CA VAL A 580 14.68 29.48 -22.01
C VAL A 580 14.57 31.00 -22.20
N GLU A 581 14.05 31.72 -21.19
CA GLU A 581 13.98 33.18 -21.23
C GLU A 581 15.36 33.85 -21.29
N LEU A 582 16.37 33.29 -20.64
CA LEU A 582 17.73 33.83 -20.66
C LEU A 582 18.45 33.51 -21.97
N CYS A 583 18.32 32.28 -22.47
CA CYS A 583 19.11 31.81 -23.62
C CYS A 583 18.52 32.16 -24.98
N ALA A 584 17.19 32.30 -25.10
CA ALA A 584 16.50 32.37 -26.39
C ALA A 584 15.68 33.65 -26.59
N GLN A 585 16.23 34.80 -26.16
CA GLN A 585 15.48 36.06 -26.07
C GLN A 585 14.84 36.53 -27.38
N LYS A 586 15.45 36.23 -28.53
CA LYS A 586 14.98 36.66 -29.86
C LYS A 586 13.93 35.71 -30.49
N VAL A 587 13.85 34.47 -30.01
CA VAL A 587 13.00 33.40 -30.60
C VAL A 587 12.13 32.69 -29.55
N ARG A 588 11.79 33.40 -28.47
CA ARG A 588 11.19 32.84 -27.24
C ARG A 588 10.03 31.89 -27.49
N ARG A 589 9.07 32.27 -28.35
CA ARG A 589 7.87 31.45 -28.59
C ARG A 589 8.21 30.08 -29.19
N ILE A 590 9.11 30.06 -30.18
CA ILE A 590 9.57 28.82 -30.82
C ILE A 590 10.43 28.03 -29.84
N ALA A 591 11.35 28.70 -29.13
CA ALA A 591 12.23 28.08 -28.16
C ALA A 591 11.47 27.38 -27.02
N HIS A 592 10.40 28.00 -26.49
CA HIS A 592 9.57 27.34 -25.47
C HIS A 592 8.85 26.10 -26.00
N GLY A 593 8.36 26.15 -27.25
CA GLY A 593 7.74 25.02 -27.92
C GLY A 593 8.72 23.85 -28.11
N LEU A 594 9.92 24.15 -28.61
CA LEU A 594 11.00 23.18 -28.79
C LEU A 594 11.48 22.61 -27.44
N ALA A 595 11.65 23.45 -26.41
CA ALA A 595 12.03 22.99 -25.08
C ALA A 595 10.97 22.07 -24.47
N GLY A 596 9.68 22.38 -24.66
CA GLY A 596 8.58 21.51 -24.20
C GLY A 596 8.51 20.19 -24.94
N ALA A 597 8.65 20.21 -26.27
CA ALA A 597 8.69 19.01 -27.10
C ALA A 597 9.93 18.15 -26.78
N GLY A 598 11.11 18.77 -26.64
CA GLY A 598 12.35 18.10 -26.27
C GLY A 598 12.29 17.49 -24.87
N LEU A 599 11.71 18.19 -23.89
CA LEU A 599 11.47 17.66 -22.54
C LEU A 599 10.53 16.45 -22.56
N ALA A 600 9.41 16.54 -23.29
CA ALA A 600 8.48 15.43 -23.42
C ALA A 600 9.10 14.24 -24.14
N ALA A 601 9.89 14.48 -25.20
CA ALA A 601 10.60 13.44 -25.93
C ALA A 601 11.66 12.77 -25.06
N TYR A 602 12.48 13.54 -24.35
CA TYR A 602 13.49 13.01 -23.43
C TYR A 602 12.84 12.12 -22.36
N LEU A 603 11.86 12.64 -21.61
CA LEU A 603 11.19 11.86 -20.57
C LEU A 603 10.39 10.67 -21.13
N GLY A 604 9.81 10.81 -22.34
CA GLY A 604 9.15 9.73 -23.04
C GLY A 604 10.12 8.60 -23.41
N VAL A 605 11.32 8.93 -23.91
CA VAL A 605 12.39 7.95 -24.20
C VAL A 605 12.91 7.32 -22.92
N THR A 606 13.13 8.10 -21.86
CA THR A 606 13.54 7.59 -20.54
C THR A 606 12.52 6.59 -19.99
N ALA A 607 11.22 6.95 -20.03
CA ALA A 607 10.15 6.07 -19.58
C ALA A 607 10.04 4.81 -20.47
N ALA A 608 10.18 4.96 -21.79
CA ALA A 608 10.15 3.82 -22.71
C ALA A 608 11.33 2.86 -22.49
N GLY A 609 12.51 3.38 -22.15
CA GLY A 609 13.72 2.57 -21.93
C GLY A 609 13.68 1.69 -20.68
N ILE A 610 12.80 1.99 -19.72
CA ILE A 610 12.60 1.20 -18.50
C ILE A 610 11.24 0.49 -18.45
N HIS A 611 10.39 0.70 -19.46
CA HIS A 611 9.07 0.09 -19.53
C HIS A 611 9.16 -1.45 -19.56
N PRO A 612 8.30 -2.19 -18.81
CA PRO A 612 7.22 -1.71 -17.93
C PRO A 612 7.63 -1.47 -16.46
N TYR A 613 8.91 -1.62 -16.12
CA TYR A 613 9.45 -1.65 -14.76
C TYR A 613 9.88 -0.27 -14.25
N TYR A 614 8.98 0.71 -14.30
CA TYR A 614 9.30 2.10 -13.95
C TYR A 614 9.77 2.33 -12.51
N LEU A 615 9.45 1.41 -11.59
CA LEU A 615 9.91 1.43 -10.19
C LEU A 615 11.43 1.20 -10.08
N ASP A 616 11.98 0.43 -11.02
CA ASP A 616 13.41 0.15 -11.16
C ASP A 616 14.15 1.22 -11.96
N TYR A 617 13.53 2.38 -12.20
CA TYR A 617 14.23 3.49 -12.83
C TYR A 617 15.24 4.12 -11.86
N TYR A 618 16.50 4.13 -12.29
CA TYR A 618 17.56 4.91 -11.65
C TYR A 618 18.19 5.90 -12.63
N SER A 619 18.56 7.05 -12.10
CA SER A 619 19.16 8.18 -12.82
C SER A 619 20.47 7.80 -13.48
N GLU A 620 20.74 8.45 -14.61
CA GLU A 620 22.03 8.37 -15.30
C GLU A 620 23.18 8.82 -14.40
N ALA A 621 22.93 9.68 -13.40
CA ALA A 621 23.91 10.09 -12.39
C ALA A 621 24.46 8.91 -11.57
N PHE A 622 23.71 7.82 -11.44
CA PHE A 622 24.11 6.59 -10.77
C PHE A 622 24.48 5.46 -11.74
N GLY A 623 24.55 5.77 -13.05
CA GLY A 623 24.82 4.80 -14.10
C GLY A 623 23.60 4.01 -14.57
N GLY A 624 22.38 4.49 -14.29
CA GLY A 624 21.15 3.77 -14.59
C GLY A 624 20.95 2.53 -13.72
N THR A 625 19.90 1.76 -13.98
CA THR A 625 19.56 0.54 -13.22
C THR A 625 20.70 -0.48 -13.21
N SER A 626 21.33 -0.73 -14.37
CA SER A 626 22.52 -1.59 -14.46
C SER A 626 23.72 -1.08 -13.63
N GLY A 627 23.93 0.24 -13.55
CA GLY A 627 24.99 0.83 -12.74
C GLY A 627 24.73 0.67 -11.23
N VAL A 628 23.48 0.89 -10.83
CA VAL A 628 23.01 0.70 -9.45
C VAL A 628 23.18 -0.74 -9.02
N PHE A 629 22.72 -1.70 -9.84
CA PHE A 629 22.86 -3.12 -9.55
C PHE A 629 24.32 -3.53 -9.42
N ARG A 630 25.18 -3.28 -10.44
CA ARG A 630 26.58 -3.73 -10.44
C ARG A 630 27.42 -3.22 -9.26
N ARG A 631 27.04 -2.08 -8.68
CA ARG A 631 27.75 -1.44 -7.57
C ARG A 631 27.00 -1.59 -6.23
N SER A 632 25.90 -2.35 -6.19
CA SER A 632 25.02 -2.49 -5.02
C SER A 632 24.62 -1.16 -4.39
N LEU A 633 24.36 -0.13 -5.22
CA LEU A 633 24.08 1.22 -4.70
C LEU A 633 22.70 1.29 -4.04
N PHE A 634 21.73 0.60 -4.61
CA PHE A 634 20.36 0.47 -4.14
C PHE A 634 19.82 -0.90 -4.55
N GLU A 635 18.71 -1.32 -3.96
CA GLU A 635 18.01 -2.56 -4.30
C GLU A 635 17.32 -2.43 -5.67
N VAL A 636 17.22 -3.52 -6.43
CA VAL A 636 16.51 -3.58 -7.73
C VAL A 636 15.55 -4.77 -7.73
N GLY A 637 14.38 -4.63 -8.35
CA GLY A 637 13.31 -5.62 -8.31
C GLY A 637 12.79 -5.83 -6.89
N TRP A 638 12.76 -4.77 -6.09
CA TRP A 638 12.48 -4.80 -4.65
C TRP A 638 10.97 -4.81 -4.33
N TRP A 639 10.09 -4.58 -5.32
CA TRP A 639 8.64 -4.49 -5.10
C TRP A 639 7.83 -5.59 -5.80
N GLY A 640 8.50 -6.58 -6.39
CA GLY A 640 7.91 -7.79 -6.98
C GLY A 640 7.77 -7.74 -8.51
N GLU A 641 8.39 -6.76 -9.16
CA GLU A 641 8.39 -6.57 -10.60
C GLU A 641 8.84 -7.82 -11.36
N GLY A 642 8.08 -8.22 -12.38
CA GLY A 642 8.46 -9.31 -13.28
C GLY A 642 8.29 -10.73 -12.71
N LEU A 643 7.80 -10.88 -11.47
CA LEU A 643 7.49 -12.19 -10.89
C LEU A 643 6.42 -12.96 -11.66
N ASP A 644 5.47 -12.26 -12.29
CA ASP A 644 4.46 -12.83 -13.18
C ASP A 644 5.07 -13.65 -14.33
N ARG A 645 6.16 -13.14 -14.92
CA ARG A 645 6.90 -13.82 -16.00
C ARG A 645 7.66 -15.04 -15.46
N ALA A 646 8.24 -14.93 -14.27
CA ALA A 646 8.88 -16.07 -13.61
C ALA A 646 7.87 -17.18 -13.29
N ILE A 647 6.69 -16.81 -12.79
CA ILE A 647 5.57 -17.75 -12.54
C ILE A 647 5.12 -18.41 -13.85
N ALA A 648 4.92 -17.63 -14.92
CA ALA A 648 4.54 -18.15 -16.22
C ALA A 648 5.58 -19.16 -16.75
N TRP A 649 6.87 -18.85 -16.60
CA TRP A 649 7.95 -19.76 -16.98
C TRP A 649 7.92 -21.05 -16.15
N MET A 650 7.81 -20.96 -14.82
CA MET A 650 7.72 -22.13 -13.94
C MET A 650 6.55 -23.03 -14.33
N ASN A 651 5.38 -22.46 -14.61
CA ASN A 651 4.19 -23.22 -14.99
C ASN A 651 4.38 -23.98 -16.31
N ALA A 652 5.11 -23.40 -17.26
CA ALA A 652 5.35 -24.01 -18.56
C ALA A 652 6.47 -25.06 -18.54
N ASN A 653 7.48 -24.92 -17.67
CA ASN A 653 8.74 -25.67 -17.78
C ASN A 653 9.03 -26.60 -16.60
N ALA A 654 8.48 -26.36 -15.41
CA ALA A 654 8.77 -27.22 -14.25
C ALA A 654 8.04 -28.57 -14.39
N ASP A 655 8.73 -29.65 -14.00
CA ASP A 655 8.17 -31.00 -13.98
C ASP A 655 7.02 -31.12 -12.97
N LYS A 656 6.14 -32.12 -13.18
CA LYS A 656 5.01 -32.34 -12.27
C LYS A 656 5.51 -32.71 -10.88
N GLY A 657 5.07 -31.99 -9.84
CA GLY A 657 5.52 -32.25 -8.47
C GLY A 657 6.90 -31.69 -8.13
N ALA A 658 7.52 -30.91 -9.02
CA ALA A 658 8.81 -30.28 -8.77
C ALA A 658 8.76 -29.37 -7.52
N THR A 659 9.89 -29.30 -6.83
CA THR A 659 10.02 -28.49 -5.62
C THR A 659 10.57 -27.12 -5.94
N TRP A 660 10.03 -26.09 -5.27
CA TRP A 660 10.47 -24.72 -5.49
C TRP A 660 10.57 -23.94 -4.18
N ASP A 661 11.38 -22.89 -4.19
CA ASP A 661 11.42 -21.87 -3.14
C ASP A 661 11.58 -20.47 -3.76
N CYS A 662 11.30 -19.44 -2.97
CA CYS A 662 11.56 -18.06 -3.34
C CYS A 662 12.45 -17.36 -2.32
N GLN A 663 13.44 -16.61 -2.80
CA GLN A 663 14.29 -15.72 -2.02
C GLN A 663 14.12 -14.27 -2.53
N GLY A 664 14.28 -13.29 -1.65
CA GLY A 664 14.06 -11.88 -1.98
C GLY A 664 12.68 -11.38 -1.57
N VAL A 665 12.01 -10.63 -2.46
CA VAL A 665 10.70 -10.01 -2.21
C VAL A 665 9.63 -11.05 -1.93
N VAL A 666 8.64 -10.61 -1.14
CA VAL A 666 7.66 -11.39 -0.41
C VAL A 666 6.95 -12.47 -1.22
N THR A 667 6.88 -13.67 -0.62
CA THR A 667 6.36 -14.93 -1.13
C THR A 667 4.89 -14.95 -1.54
N HIS A 668 4.13 -13.87 -1.37
CA HIS A 668 2.68 -13.85 -1.62
C HIS A 668 2.25 -13.35 -2.99
N THR A 669 3.17 -12.84 -3.79
CA THR A 669 2.93 -12.47 -5.20
C THR A 669 2.97 -13.69 -6.13
N PHE A 670 3.19 -14.90 -5.60
CA PHE A 670 3.27 -16.16 -6.35
C PHE A 670 1.92 -16.83 -6.65
N ASP A 671 0.82 -16.07 -6.53
CA ASP A 671 -0.53 -16.53 -6.83
C ASP A 671 -0.71 -16.70 -8.34
N GLY A 672 -0.37 -17.90 -8.79
CA GLY A 672 -0.37 -18.26 -10.20
C GLY A 672 0.47 -19.49 -10.49
N LEU A 673 1.36 -19.91 -9.57
CA LEU A 673 2.09 -21.17 -9.72
C LEU A 673 1.13 -22.37 -9.72
N ARG A 674 1.42 -23.36 -10.57
CA ARG A 674 0.61 -24.60 -10.65
C ARG A 674 0.52 -25.28 -9.28
N THR A 675 -0.64 -25.86 -8.99
CA THR A 675 -0.93 -26.44 -7.67
C THR A 675 -0.15 -27.73 -7.39
N ASP A 676 0.37 -28.40 -8.40
CA ASP A 676 1.23 -29.58 -8.26
C ASP A 676 2.65 -29.24 -7.79
N LEU A 677 3.10 -28.00 -7.97
CA LEU A 677 4.43 -27.56 -7.53
C LEU A 677 4.49 -27.45 -6.00
N VAL A 678 5.51 -28.05 -5.40
CA VAL A 678 5.64 -28.18 -3.95
C VAL A 678 6.61 -27.13 -3.41
N ASN A 679 6.12 -26.20 -2.60
CA ASN A 679 7.01 -25.25 -1.93
C ASN A 679 7.88 -26.00 -0.90
N ARG A 680 9.20 -25.88 -1.00
CA ARG A 680 10.19 -26.52 -0.12
C ARG A 680 11.39 -25.61 0.08
N THR A 681 11.50 -25.04 1.28
CA THR A 681 12.61 -24.13 1.65
C THR A 681 13.98 -24.81 1.64
N ARG A 682 14.06 -26.08 2.05
CA ARG A 682 15.33 -26.81 2.07
C ARG A 682 15.58 -27.51 0.74
N ASN A 683 16.67 -27.13 0.08
CA ASN A 683 17.18 -27.79 -1.11
C ASN A 683 16.11 -27.97 -2.21
N PRO A 684 15.43 -26.89 -2.64
CA PRO A 684 14.45 -26.94 -3.73
C PRO A 684 15.12 -27.33 -5.05
N GLU A 685 14.35 -27.85 -6.00
CA GLU A 685 14.82 -28.05 -7.37
C GLU A 685 14.93 -26.70 -8.11
N TYR A 686 13.94 -25.83 -7.93
CA TYR A 686 13.90 -24.49 -8.51
C TYR A 686 13.96 -23.43 -7.41
N LEU A 687 14.82 -22.44 -7.59
CA LEU A 687 14.85 -21.28 -6.72
C LEU A 687 14.56 -20.02 -7.54
N ILE A 688 13.50 -19.32 -7.17
CA ILE A 688 13.15 -18.03 -7.73
C ILE A 688 13.76 -16.95 -6.84
N HIS A 689 14.48 -15.99 -7.40
CA HIS A 689 15.16 -14.95 -6.65
C HIS A 689 14.84 -13.56 -7.20
N SER A 690 14.34 -12.67 -6.35
CA SER A 690 14.11 -11.23 -6.61
C SER A 690 14.90 -10.36 -5.61
N SER A 691 14.78 -9.02 -5.67
CA SER A 691 15.61 -8.09 -4.87
C SER A 691 17.11 -8.41 -4.94
N LEU A 692 17.62 -8.54 -6.17
CA LEU A 692 18.92 -9.13 -6.44
C LEU A 692 20.07 -8.14 -6.18
N THR A 693 21.19 -8.67 -5.71
CA THR A 693 22.50 -8.01 -5.71
C THR A 693 23.49 -8.76 -6.61
N PRO A 694 24.64 -8.17 -6.97
CA PRO A 694 25.69 -8.88 -7.70
C PRO A 694 26.19 -10.13 -6.99
N ARG A 695 26.07 -10.22 -5.66
CA ARG A 695 26.47 -11.40 -4.88
C ARG A 695 25.53 -12.58 -5.09
N ASP A 696 24.33 -12.31 -5.60
CA ASP A 696 23.30 -13.33 -5.88
C ASP A 696 23.47 -13.93 -7.27
N LEU A 697 24.42 -13.41 -8.07
CA LEU A 697 24.80 -13.98 -9.36
C LEU A 697 25.78 -15.13 -9.19
N GLY A 698 25.48 -16.25 -9.84
CA GLY A 698 26.34 -17.43 -9.86
C GLY A 698 26.20 -18.25 -8.58
N ARG A 699 25.52 -19.39 -8.69
CA ARG A 699 25.38 -20.36 -7.60
C ARG A 699 26.14 -21.63 -7.96
N PRO A 700 27.06 -22.13 -7.10
CA PRO A 700 27.93 -23.26 -7.44
C PRO A 700 27.21 -24.53 -7.89
N ASP A 701 26.00 -24.78 -7.37
CA ASP A 701 25.21 -26.00 -7.62
C ASP A 701 23.92 -25.74 -8.43
N HIS A 702 23.77 -24.55 -9.03
CA HIS A 702 22.58 -24.23 -9.80
C HIS A 702 22.90 -23.58 -11.15
N THR A 703 22.18 -24.02 -12.17
CA THR A 703 22.14 -23.41 -13.49
C THR A 703 21.04 -22.34 -13.56
N GLU A 704 21.36 -21.17 -14.12
CA GLU A 704 20.36 -20.16 -14.46
C GLU A 704 19.50 -20.68 -15.64
N VAL A 705 18.19 -20.77 -15.44
CA VAL A 705 17.25 -21.29 -16.45
C VAL A 705 16.31 -20.22 -17.01
N PHE A 706 16.14 -19.12 -16.29
CA PHE A 706 15.30 -17.99 -16.72
C PHE A 706 15.69 -16.70 -16.01
N ARG A 707 15.47 -15.56 -16.67
CA ARG A 707 15.76 -14.23 -16.13
C ARG A 707 14.77 -13.19 -16.66
N VAL A 708 14.45 -12.22 -15.81
CA VAL A 708 13.77 -10.98 -16.16
C VAL A 708 14.70 -9.80 -15.86
N GLU A 709 14.77 -8.84 -16.77
CA GLU A 709 15.65 -7.67 -16.65
C GLU A 709 14.88 -6.34 -16.76
N ALA A 710 15.37 -5.34 -16.04
CA ALA A 710 14.96 -3.94 -16.14
C ALA A 710 16.21 -3.06 -16.27
N GLY A 711 16.28 -2.23 -17.33
CA GLY A 711 17.38 -1.29 -17.51
C GLY A 711 18.78 -1.92 -17.51
N GLY A 712 18.89 -3.18 -17.96
CA GLY A 712 20.13 -3.97 -17.98
C GLY A 712 20.58 -4.52 -16.61
N ALA A 713 19.68 -4.58 -15.63
CA ALA A 713 19.86 -5.29 -14.38
C ALA A 713 18.87 -6.46 -14.27
N PRO A 714 19.27 -7.62 -13.73
CA PRO A 714 18.33 -8.69 -13.41
C PRO A 714 17.46 -8.27 -12.22
N ILE A 715 16.15 -8.37 -12.39
CA ILE A 715 15.16 -8.13 -11.33
C ILE A 715 14.56 -9.43 -10.81
N VAL A 716 14.53 -10.48 -11.63
CA VAL A 716 14.16 -11.84 -11.22
C VAL A 716 15.04 -12.86 -11.93
N ILE A 717 15.53 -13.87 -11.20
CA ILE A 717 16.25 -15.03 -11.76
C ILE A 717 15.62 -16.32 -11.25
N ILE A 718 15.51 -17.33 -12.13
CA ILE A 718 15.19 -18.71 -11.74
C ILE A 718 16.45 -19.56 -11.89
N TRP A 719 16.83 -20.19 -10.79
CA TRP A 719 17.91 -21.15 -10.68
C TRP A 719 17.34 -22.57 -10.63
N ARG A 720 17.94 -23.51 -11.36
CA ARG A 720 17.65 -24.94 -11.24
C ARG A 720 18.86 -25.66 -10.67
N ARG A 721 18.66 -26.52 -9.67
CA ARG A 721 19.74 -27.31 -9.07
C ARG A 721 20.25 -28.39 -10.02
N ASP A 722 21.57 -28.52 -10.15
CA ASP A 722 22.20 -29.37 -11.17
C ASP A 722 22.09 -30.88 -10.90
N SER A 723 21.95 -31.29 -9.63
CA SER A 723 21.92 -32.70 -9.20
C SER A 723 20.67 -33.51 -9.59
N VAL A 724 19.76 -32.95 -10.39
CA VAL A 724 18.54 -33.64 -10.86
C VAL A 724 18.76 -34.38 -12.19
N ARG A 725 19.87 -34.15 -12.91
CA ARG A 725 20.16 -34.84 -14.19
C ARG A 725 20.74 -36.26 -14.06
N GLU A 726 21.37 -36.62 -12.95
CA GLU A 726 22.02 -37.93 -12.84
C GLU A 726 21.06 -39.08 -12.49
N ALA A 727 19.82 -38.80 -12.06
CA ALA A 727 18.87 -39.85 -11.70
C ALA A 727 18.01 -40.37 -12.87
N SER A 728 18.02 -39.70 -14.02
CA SER A 728 17.18 -40.04 -15.19
C SER A 728 17.97 -40.45 -16.43
N GLY A 729 19.30 -40.48 -16.36
CA GLY A 729 20.20 -40.70 -17.51
C GLY A 729 20.98 -42.01 -17.55
N THR A 730 20.88 -42.90 -16.55
CA THR A 730 21.64 -44.17 -16.52
C THR A 730 20.79 -45.29 -15.95
N ALA A 731 19.80 -45.73 -16.74
CA ALA A 731 19.18 -47.04 -16.58
C ALA A 731 19.37 -47.85 -17.87
N MET A 732 20.63 -48.02 -18.29
CA MET A 732 21.03 -49.10 -19.18
C MET A 732 22.54 -49.30 -19.09
N GLU A 733 22.94 -50.57 -18.96
CA GLU A 733 24.31 -51.11 -19.02
C GLU A 733 25.17 -51.05 -17.75
N SER A 734 25.02 -52.07 -16.90
CA SER A 734 25.91 -53.26 -16.90
C SER A 734 26.15 -53.84 -15.51
N SER A 735 25.88 -55.13 -15.42
CA SER A 735 26.24 -56.06 -14.37
C SER A 735 27.75 -56.20 -14.20
N GLY A 736 28.27 -56.30 -12.97
CA GLY A 736 29.64 -56.77 -12.76
C GLY A 736 30.20 -56.51 -11.37
N ASP A 737 30.01 -57.50 -10.52
CA ASP A 737 30.73 -57.79 -9.26
C ASP A 737 32.21 -57.32 -9.22
N ARG A 738 32.59 -56.60 -8.14
CA ARG A 738 33.90 -56.66 -7.42
C ARG A 738 34.05 -55.56 -6.35
N ARG A 739 34.12 -55.99 -5.08
CA ARG A 739 35.03 -55.41 -4.04
C ARG A 739 36.35 -56.22 -4.08
N PRO A 740 37.47 -55.89 -3.36
CA PRO A 740 37.67 -54.90 -2.28
C PRO A 740 39.04 -54.15 -2.28
N LEU A 741 39.27 -53.38 -1.20
CA LEU A 741 40.55 -52.90 -0.61
C LEU A 741 41.16 -51.58 -1.15
N GLU A 742 41.16 -50.54 -0.32
CA GLU A 742 42.38 -49.99 0.28
C GLU A 742 42.05 -48.93 1.34
N LEU A 743 42.40 -49.24 2.58
CA LEU A 743 42.23 -48.45 3.78
C LEU A 743 43.60 -48.44 4.46
N GLU A 744 44.59 -47.70 3.95
CA GLU A 744 45.94 -47.72 4.54
C GLU A 744 46.86 -46.53 4.19
N ALA A 745 46.38 -45.27 4.23
CA ALA A 745 47.26 -44.13 3.92
C ALA A 745 47.08 -42.82 4.71
N SER A 746 46.47 -42.80 5.90
CA SER A 746 46.34 -41.55 6.68
C SER A 746 46.66 -41.62 8.17
N ARG A 747 47.20 -42.74 8.66
CA ARG A 747 47.56 -42.93 10.08
C ARG A 747 49.04 -42.79 10.44
N ALA A 748 49.91 -42.33 9.52
CA ALA A 748 51.36 -42.35 9.73
C ALA A 748 52.07 -40.98 9.72
N ARG A 749 51.43 -39.88 10.16
CA ARG A 749 52.11 -38.57 10.17
C ARG A 749 51.84 -37.65 11.36
N ALA A 750 51.28 -38.16 12.45
CA ALA A 750 50.94 -37.34 13.63
C ALA A 750 51.79 -37.61 14.88
N GLU A 751 52.78 -38.48 14.83
CA GLU A 751 53.64 -38.77 16.00
C GLU A 751 55.09 -38.93 15.58
N ARG A 752 55.80 -37.81 15.44
CA ARG A 752 57.25 -37.73 15.67
C ARG A 752 57.66 -36.26 15.82
N GLU A 753 58.28 -36.00 16.96
CA GLU A 753 59.14 -34.86 17.30
C GLU A 753 58.48 -33.68 18.01
N GLU A 754 58.19 -33.98 19.28
CA GLU A 754 58.37 -33.08 20.41
C GLU A 754 59.89 -32.91 20.73
N THR A 755 60.26 -31.76 21.31
CA THR A 755 61.50 -31.39 22.05
C THR A 755 62.71 -30.75 21.31
N LEU A 756 62.92 -29.43 21.50
CA LEU A 756 64.03 -28.81 22.28
C LEU A 756 64.23 -27.29 22.01
N SER A 757 63.95 -26.48 23.04
CA SER A 757 64.68 -25.29 23.57
C SER A 757 65.10 -24.07 22.69
N ALA A 758 64.73 -22.89 23.22
CA ALA A 758 65.04 -21.47 22.90
C ALA A 758 66.56 -21.09 23.10
N PRO A 759 67.05 -19.81 23.03
CA PRO A 759 66.35 -18.49 22.95
C PRO A 759 67.00 -17.37 22.08
N GLY A 760 66.30 -16.22 21.94
CA GLY A 760 66.96 -14.90 21.79
C GLY A 760 66.27 -13.83 20.94
N GLY A 761 65.72 -12.79 21.59
CA GLY A 761 66.04 -11.39 21.25
C GLY A 761 65.07 -10.55 20.37
N LEU A 762 64.40 -9.60 21.05
CA LEU A 762 64.09 -8.22 20.63
C LEU A 762 62.91 -7.94 19.66
N ASP A 763 61.81 -7.45 20.25
CA ASP A 763 60.79 -6.54 19.68
C ASP A 763 61.33 -5.07 19.69
N PRO A 764 60.71 -4.03 19.06
CA PRO A 764 59.27 -3.89 18.76
C PRO A 764 58.88 -3.24 17.39
N GLU A 765 57.63 -3.44 16.95
CA GLU A 765 56.60 -2.38 16.72
C GLU A 765 55.45 -2.85 15.78
N GLY A 766 54.21 -2.66 16.25
CA GLY A 766 53.10 -2.12 15.43
C GLY A 766 52.14 -3.08 14.72
N GLY A 767 51.06 -3.52 15.40
CA GLY A 767 49.92 -4.14 14.74
C GLY A 767 48.71 -4.36 15.66
N LEU A 768 47.73 -3.45 15.59
CA LEU A 768 46.45 -3.52 16.30
C LEU A 768 45.56 -4.63 15.72
N ARG A 769 45.14 -5.57 16.58
CA ARG A 769 44.10 -6.59 16.34
C ARG A 769 42.81 -6.20 17.07
N GLU A 770 41.70 -6.52 16.42
CA GLU A 770 40.32 -6.42 16.93
C GLU A 770 40.09 -7.29 18.19
N PRO A 771 39.16 -6.91 19.09
CA PRO A 771 38.73 -7.77 20.20
C PRO A 771 37.45 -8.56 19.88
N ASP A 772 37.50 -9.85 20.24
CA ASP A 772 36.38 -10.81 20.30
C ASP A 772 35.29 -10.43 21.32
N PRO A 773 34.05 -10.95 21.17
CA PRO A 773 32.92 -10.63 22.04
C PRO A 773 32.92 -11.43 23.35
N PRO A 774 32.36 -10.91 24.46
CA PRO A 774 32.27 -11.66 25.70
C PRO A 774 31.00 -12.53 25.77
N ALA A 775 31.19 -13.72 26.33
CA ALA A 775 30.17 -14.70 26.74
C ALA A 775 29.82 -14.54 28.23
N ASP A 776 28.64 -15.06 28.58
CA ASP A 776 27.95 -15.10 29.88
C ASP A 776 28.74 -15.74 31.05
N ASP A 777 28.42 -15.33 32.30
CA ASP A 777 28.06 -16.22 33.43
C ASP A 777 27.53 -15.42 34.67
N PRO A 778 26.99 -16.03 35.77
CA PRO A 778 25.71 -15.65 36.41
C PRO A 778 25.83 -15.44 37.96
N LEU A 779 24.72 -15.64 38.73
CA LEU A 779 24.51 -15.62 40.22
C LEU A 779 23.85 -14.32 40.73
N ASP A 780 22.87 -14.23 41.65
CA ASP A 780 22.30 -15.07 42.75
C ASP A 780 20.82 -14.60 43.00
N GLN A 781 19.80 -15.45 43.16
CA GLN A 781 19.16 -16.01 44.39
C GLN A 781 18.65 -15.05 45.51
N ASP A 782 17.33 -15.15 45.79
CA ASP A 782 16.57 -15.06 47.07
C ASP A 782 16.69 -13.79 47.98
N ALA A 783 15.66 -13.19 48.61
CA ALA A 783 14.20 -13.33 48.73
C ALA A 783 13.64 -12.02 49.45
N PRO A 784 12.48 -11.97 50.14
CA PRO A 784 11.38 -11.00 49.93
C PRO A 784 11.19 -9.96 51.07
N LEU A 785 10.15 -9.09 50.96
CA LEU A 785 9.30 -8.44 52.01
C LEU A 785 8.73 -7.09 51.49
N GLU A 786 7.41 -7.01 51.27
CA GLU A 786 6.40 -6.31 52.12
C GLU A 786 6.36 -4.77 52.04
N GLY A 787 5.15 -4.23 51.85
CA GLY A 787 4.74 -2.95 52.45
C GLY A 787 4.32 -1.81 51.52
N ASP A 788 3.02 -1.74 51.23
CA ASP A 788 2.13 -0.57 51.21
C ASP A 788 2.51 0.77 50.53
N GLY A 789 1.55 1.33 49.77
CA GLY A 789 1.25 2.76 49.86
C GLY A 789 1.00 3.53 48.56
N GLU A 790 -0.30 3.65 48.22
CA GLU A 790 -0.97 4.82 47.63
C GLU A 790 -0.70 5.29 46.17
N SER A 791 -1.80 5.24 45.41
CA SER A 791 -2.27 6.01 44.25
C SER A 791 -1.78 7.48 44.11
N PRO A 792 -1.89 8.14 42.94
CA PRO A 792 -2.80 7.88 41.81
C PRO A 792 -2.18 7.57 40.44
#